data_AF-A0A960ZB06-F1
#
_entry.id   AF-A0A960ZB06-F1
#
_cell.length_a   1.000
_cell.length_b   1.000
_cell.length_c   1.000
_cell.angle_alpha   90.00
_cell.angle_beta   90.00
_cell.angle_gamma   90.00
#
_symmetry.space_group_name_H-M   'P 1'
#
loop_
_entity.id
_entity.type
_entity.pdbx_description
1 polymer ?
#
loop_
_entity_poly.entity_id
_entity_poly.type
_entity_poly.pdbx_seq_one_letter_code
_entity_poly.pdbx_strand_id
1 'polypeptide(L)'
;MKLETAVESVKSTIVITDANGNIEYANPYFTDLTGYTLNECIGKNVRIFNSGYHKKEYYEELWNTIHSGKSWEGEFFNQKKNGEYYWENATISPIRNEKNEITNFVAVKTDITEKKETELELNKHRNHLEYLVTERANELLEAKKIAEEANQTKTEFFASISHELLTPLNAIIGFCELLSPLITDEKRKDYVESIQIAGKNLLALIKDLLDMSKLEADRLQLQPIPVNITNLIQEVFKVFTLNAKEKNLEFSIQISKKLPILLVDESKTRQILFNLLGNAFKFTEKGFVKLKVRDWKFQNSNSVSLFLSVEDSGIGIPKEQFNTIFEPFRQASGQDLKEYGGTGLGLSITKKLVEKMNGSIRVRSQVGKGSRFSVILKKLPITGEATDSVYLEPKILVKKEELSEDSFDSFSETEKANKQIQTTQDNKSPLILLVDDNMENLQVLENLLGIQGYRTALARSGKFAMDFLRKNKPDLILLDIMMPEIDGYEVCKEFKNDEEAKDIPIIFLTAKTGIDSIVKGFECGAVDYVTKPFNSRELFTRVSTHLELKLTQEKLLQKVEELDTANATKDKFFSIIGHDLSNLFGSFLNIMEMWRYYKNGVPEDQFVKVLNSVQNSAEMGYTLLLNLLEWSRLQTGRMPFKQERIHLKQMVEETFRLLESNAMKKNIEMSLNIPEDITIFADINMLDTTIRNLVSNAIKFTPNGGEISVSSERKDSFIEIAVKDSGVGIEPENLQKIFQIDTKHKTLGTNKERGTGLGLILCKEFVEKHKGEIGVNSIPNEGSQFFIRLPIDREGYPQTPTGCEVLQ
;
A
#
# COMPACT_ATOMS: atom_id res chain seq x y z
N MET A 1 -69.65 25.72 26.98
CA MET A 1 -68.46 25.98 27.84
C MET A 1 -67.33 24.97 27.66
N LYS A 2 -67.14 23.88 28.42
CA LYS A 2 -65.85 23.11 28.34
C LYS A 2 -65.51 22.53 26.95
N LEU A 3 -66.48 21.96 26.23
CA LEU A 3 -66.27 21.38 24.89
C LEU A 3 -66.07 22.46 23.81
N GLU A 4 -66.83 23.54 23.93
CA GLU A 4 -66.75 24.72 23.05
C GLU A 4 -65.38 25.39 23.17
N THR A 5 -64.92 25.67 24.39
CA THR A 5 -63.57 26.18 24.66
C THR A 5 -62.48 25.22 24.16
N ALA A 6 -62.70 23.91 24.26
CA ALA A 6 -61.76 22.93 23.71
C ALA A 6 -61.65 23.05 22.18
N VAL A 7 -62.78 23.07 21.46
CA VAL A 7 -62.83 23.22 19.99
C VAL A 7 -62.23 24.55 19.52
N GLU A 8 -62.46 25.64 20.27
CA GLU A 8 -61.90 26.96 19.94
C GLU A 8 -60.38 27.05 20.18
N SER A 9 -59.84 26.27 21.11
CA SER A 9 -58.40 26.30 21.48
C SER A 9 -57.50 25.40 20.64
N VAL A 10 -58.07 24.54 19.80
CA VAL A 10 -57.31 23.56 18.98
C VAL A 10 -56.65 24.24 17.78
N LYS A 11 -55.36 23.96 17.58
CA LYS A 11 -54.55 24.43 16.43
C LYS A 11 -54.78 23.59 15.16
N SER A 12 -56.03 23.25 14.90
CA SER A 12 -56.50 22.60 13.68
C SER A 12 -57.79 23.29 13.29
N THR A 13 -58.00 23.42 11.99
CA THR A 13 -59.21 24.01 11.44
C THR A 13 -60.35 23.02 11.63
N ILE A 14 -61.41 23.44 12.33
CA ILE A 14 -62.63 22.65 12.51
C ILE A 14 -63.76 23.39 11.83
N VAL A 15 -64.37 22.75 10.83
CA VAL A 15 -65.50 23.31 10.06
C VAL A 15 -66.68 22.35 10.14
N ILE A 16 -67.86 22.88 10.42
CA ILE A 16 -69.12 22.13 10.37
C ILE A 16 -69.95 22.69 9.22
N THR A 17 -70.47 21.80 8.39
CA THR A 17 -71.34 22.15 7.26
C THR A 17 -72.71 21.51 7.37
N ASP A 18 -73.67 22.05 6.64
CA ASP A 18 -74.92 21.36 6.33
C ASP A 18 -74.67 20.12 5.42
N ALA A 19 -75.73 19.37 5.13
CA ALA A 19 -75.68 18.21 4.22
C ALA A 19 -75.29 18.55 2.76
N ASN A 20 -75.30 19.82 2.36
CA ASN A 20 -74.90 20.28 1.03
C ASN A 20 -73.47 20.86 1.00
N GLY A 21 -72.77 20.88 2.14
CA GLY A 21 -71.41 21.44 2.25
C GLY A 21 -71.34 22.95 2.46
N ASN A 22 -72.44 23.60 2.85
CA ASN A 22 -72.44 25.00 3.22
C ASN A 22 -72.00 25.17 4.67
N ILE A 23 -71.06 26.08 4.92
CA ILE A 23 -70.44 26.27 6.23
C ILE A 23 -71.46 26.85 7.21
N GLU A 24 -71.67 26.16 8.33
CA GLU A 24 -72.51 26.61 9.44
C GLU A 24 -71.66 27.11 10.61
N TYR A 25 -70.47 26.52 10.80
CA TYR A 25 -69.55 26.89 11.86
C TYR A 25 -68.10 26.67 11.44
N ALA A 26 -67.19 27.52 11.94
CA ALA A 26 -65.75 27.31 11.90
C ALA A 26 -65.11 27.87 13.18
N ASN A 27 -64.07 27.21 13.69
CA ASN A 27 -63.36 27.66 14.88
C ASN A 27 -62.43 28.87 14.58
N PRO A 28 -61.93 29.61 15.59
CA PRO A 28 -61.09 30.80 15.36
C PRO A 28 -59.83 30.52 14.52
N TYR A 29 -59.19 29.36 14.71
CA TYR A 29 -58.00 28.98 13.94
C TYR A 29 -58.25 28.88 12.42
N PHE A 30 -59.47 28.55 11.99
CA PHE A 30 -59.86 28.61 10.58
C PHE A 30 -59.67 30.03 9.99
N THR A 31 -60.05 31.06 10.74
CA THR A 31 -59.89 32.45 10.30
C THR A 31 -58.43 32.87 10.27
N ASP A 32 -57.64 32.45 11.26
CA ASP A 32 -56.20 32.72 11.29
C ASP A 32 -55.47 32.09 10.09
N LEU A 33 -55.82 30.85 9.73
CA LEU A 33 -55.18 30.12 8.62
C LEU A 33 -55.63 30.60 7.24
N THR A 34 -56.93 30.76 7.03
CA THR A 34 -57.49 31.02 5.69
C THR A 34 -57.61 32.49 5.34
N GLY A 35 -57.60 33.38 6.35
CA GLY A 35 -57.85 34.81 6.21
C GLY A 35 -59.33 35.18 5.98
N TYR A 36 -60.24 34.20 5.93
CA TYR A 36 -61.68 34.44 5.85
C TYR A 36 -62.29 34.50 7.25
N THR A 37 -63.12 35.51 7.49
CA THR A 37 -63.90 35.57 8.73
C THR A 37 -65.09 34.62 8.65
N LEU A 38 -65.53 34.08 9.79
CA LEU A 38 -66.70 33.19 9.83
C LEU A 38 -67.93 33.82 9.17
N ASN A 39 -68.21 35.10 9.43
CA ASN A 39 -69.33 35.83 8.83
C ASN A 39 -69.28 35.90 7.29
N GLU A 40 -68.09 35.88 6.70
CA GLU A 40 -67.91 35.86 5.24
C GLU A 40 -68.14 34.47 4.62
N CYS A 41 -68.06 33.43 5.45
CA CYS A 41 -68.12 32.02 5.05
C CYS A 41 -69.44 31.34 5.40
N ILE A 42 -70.18 31.80 6.42
CA ILE A 42 -71.48 31.23 6.78
C ILE A 42 -72.40 31.19 5.56
N GLY A 43 -73.00 30.03 5.30
CA GLY A 43 -73.91 29.78 4.18
C GLY A 43 -73.22 29.63 2.81
N LYS A 44 -71.89 29.81 2.71
CA LYS A 44 -71.14 29.51 1.49
C LYS A 44 -70.64 28.08 1.48
N ASN A 45 -70.54 27.51 0.29
CA ASN A 45 -70.01 26.17 0.11
C ASN A 45 -68.49 26.13 0.32
N VAL A 46 -67.96 25.05 0.93
CA VAL A 46 -66.52 24.86 1.18
C VAL A 46 -65.62 24.95 -0.06
N ARG A 47 -66.20 24.90 -1.27
CA ARG A 47 -65.49 25.10 -2.54
C ARG A 47 -64.85 26.49 -2.71
N ILE A 48 -65.17 27.45 -1.84
CA ILE A 48 -64.55 28.78 -1.85
C ILE A 48 -63.03 28.75 -1.66
N PHE A 49 -62.45 27.67 -1.12
CA PHE A 49 -61.00 27.51 -0.93
C PHE A 49 -60.30 26.78 -2.08
N ASN A 50 -61.04 26.33 -3.10
CA ASN A 50 -60.52 25.47 -4.14
C ASN A 50 -59.47 26.20 -5.00
N SER A 51 -58.25 25.66 -5.04
CA SER A 51 -57.15 26.16 -5.87
C SER A 51 -57.25 25.77 -7.35
N GLY A 52 -58.11 24.80 -7.69
CA GLY A 52 -58.17 24.19 -9.02
C GLY A 52 -57.16 23.07 -9.28
N TYR A 53 -56.32 22.73 -8.30
CA TYR A 53 -55.30 21.68 -8.41
C TYR A 53 -55.88 20.26 -8.52
N HIS A 54 -56.87 19.96 -7.67
CA HIS A 54 -57.50 18.64 -7.65
C HIS A 54 -58.56 18.51 -8.75
N LYS A 55 -58.56 17.38 -9.44
CA LYS A 55 -59.55 17.09 -10.49
C LYS A 55 -60.94 16.86 -9.90
N LYS A 56 -61.98 16.96 -10.73
CA LYS A 56 -63.37 16.83 -10.29
C LYS A 56 -63.66 15.46 -9.66
N GLU A 57 -63.04 14.41 -10.18
CA GLU A 57 -63.19 13.03 -9.72
C GLU A 57 -62.76 12.86 -8.25
N TYR A 58 -61.73 13.61 -7.81
CA TYR A 58 -61.25 13.60 -6.43
C TYR A 58 -62.32 14.08 -5.44
N TYR A 59 -63.05 15.14 -5.81
CA TYR A 59 -64.16 15.65 -5.00
C TYR A 59 -65.41 14.77 -5.10
N GLU A 60 -65.65 14.12 -6.25
CA GLU A 60 -66.75 13.16 -6.39
C GLU A 60 -66.55 11.94 -5.48
N GLU A 61 -65.32 11.41 -5.39
CA GLU A 61 -64.97 10.34 -4.45
C GLU A 61 -65.22 10.74 -2.99
N LEU A 62 -64.76 11.94 -2.61
CA LEU A 62 -64.99 12.50 -1.29
C LEU A 62 -66.48 12.55 -0.96
N TRP A 63 -67.28 13.18 -1.83
CA TRP A 63 -68.71 13.36 -1.59
C TRP A 63 -69.42 12.02 -1.54
N ASN A 64 -69.11 11.08 -2.42
CA ASN A 64 -69.68 9.73 -2.39
C ASN A 64 -69.35 9.01 -1.06
N THR A 65 -68.12 9.17 -0.58
CA THR A 65 -67.66 8.54 0.67
C THR A 65 -68.45 9.06 1.87
N ILE A 66 -68.53 10.38 2.03
CA ILE A 66 -69.18 10.97 3.20
C ILE A 66 -70.71 10.84 3.16
N HIS A 67 -71.34 10.90 1.98
CA HIS A 67 -72.78 10.63 1.83
C HIS A 67 -73.14 9.16 2.07
N SER A 68 -72.22 8.22 1.80
CA SER A 68 -72.42 6.80 2.18
C SER A 68 -72.39 6.59 3.70
N GLY A 69 -72.02 7.64 4.46
CA GLY A 69 -71.98 7.62 5.91
C GLY A 69 -70.65 7.16 6.51
N LYS A 70 -69.58 7.10 5.69
CA LYS A 70 -68.20 6.81 6.11
C LYS A 70 -67.41 8.11 6.27
N SER A 71 -66.33 8.06 7.05
CA SER A 71 -65.37 9.17 7.10
C SER A 71 -64.43 9.13 5.89
N TRP A 72 -64.03 10.30 5.40
CA TRP A 72 -63.06 10.48 4.33
C TRP A 72 -61.80 11.15 4.87
N GLU A 73 -60.63 10.75 4.40
CA GLU A 73 -59.35 11.36 4.73
C GLU A 73 -58.55 11.64 3.45
N GLY A 74 -57.94 12.83 3.36
CA GLY A 74 -57.11 13.20 2.22
C GLY A 74 -56.56 14.62 2.31
N GLU A 75 -55.68 14.94 1.36
CA GLU A 75 -54.95 16.20 1.31
C GLU A 75 -55.56 17.17 0.29
N PHE A 76 -55.81 18.42 0.69
CA PHE A 76 -56.21 19.50 -0.22
C PHE A 76 -55.05 20.45 -0.48
N PHE A 77 -54.93 20.89 -1.72
CA PHE A 77 -54.20 22.09 -2.05
C PHE A 77 -55.21 23.22 -2.25
N ASN A 78 -55.19 24.20 -1.36
CA ASN A 78 -56.20 25.26 -1.30
C ASN A 78 -55.56 26.64 -1.42
N GLN A 79 -56.40 27.65 -1.62
CA GLN A 79 -56.01 29.05 -1.70
C GLN A 79 -56.63 29.85 -0.55
N LYS A 80 -55.80 30.64 0.15
CA LYS A 80 -56.20 31.59 1.18
C LYS A 80 -56.84 32.83 0.54
N LYS A 81 -57.51 33.67 1.34
CA LYS A 81 -58.16 34.90 0.86
C LYS A 81 -57.20 35.89 0.19
N ASN A 82 -55.95 35.93 0.65
CA ASN A 82 -54.88 36.78 0.11
C ASN A 82 -54.27 36.24 -1.21
N GLY A 83 -54.72 35.07 -1.69
CA GLY A 83 -54.23 34.43 -2.91
C GLY A 83 -53.08 33.43 -2.70
N GLU A 84 -52.55 33.31 -1.48
CA GLU A 84 -51.49 32.36 -1.13
C GLU A 84 -52.01 30.92 -1.10
N TYR A 85 -51.23 29.96 -1.58
CA TYR A 85 -51.61 28.56 -1.58
C TYR A 85 -51.10 27.84 -0.33
N TYR A 86 -51.84 26.82 0.11
CA TYR A 86 -51.45 25.99 1.24
C TYR A 86 -51.95 24.55 1.06
N TRP A 87 -51.22 23.61 1.67
CA TRP A 87 -51.63 22.22 1.76
C TRP A 87 -52.29 21.96 3.12
N GLU A 88 -53.40 21.23 3.13
CA GLU A 88 -54.04 20.75 4.35
C GLU A 88 -54.31 19.26 4.27
N ASN A 89 -54.08 18.53 5.35
CA ASN A 89 -54.63 17.18 5.52
C ASN A 89 -55.96 17.29 6.23
N ALA A 90 -57.01 16.66 5.70
CA ALA A 90 -58.37 16.79 6.19
C ALA A 90 -59.00 15.43 6.47
N THR A 91 -59.68 15.32 7.61
CA THR A 91 -60.58 14.21 7.93
C THR A 91 -62.00 14.75 8.01
N ILE A 92 -62.92 14.20 7.21
CA ILE A 92 -64.32 14.62 7.13
C ILE A 92 -65.21 13.48 7.58
N SER A 93 -66.06 13.73 8.57
CA SER A 93 -66.96 12.73 9.15
C SER A 93 -68.42 13.20 9.16
N PRO A 94 -69.39 12.33 8.83
CA PRO A 94 -70.81 12.66 8.92
C PRO A 94 -71.29 12.70 10.38
N ILE A 95 -72.13 13.68 10.70
CA ILE A 95 -72.87 13.79 11.96
C ILE A 95 -74.30 13.30 11.70
N ARG A 96 -74.81 12.47 12.59
CA ARG A 96 -76.13 11.85 12.47
C ARG A 96 -77.07 12.30 13.57
N ASN A 97 -78.35 12.43 13.23
CA ASN A 97 -79.41 12.65 14.22
C ASN A 97 -79.81 11.34 14.92
N GLU A 98 -80.74 11.42 15.87
CA GLU A 98 -81.28 10.26 16.61
C GLU A 98 -81.97 9.21 15.72
N LYS A 99 -82.34 9.58 14.48
CA LYS A 99 -82.91 8.68 13.46
C LYS A 99 -81.85 8.09 12.52
N ASN A 100 -80.56 8.29 12.82
CA ASN A 100 -79.40 7.82 12.06
C ASN A 100 -79.23 8.46 10.66
N GLU A 101 -79.95 9.56 10.38
CA GLU A 101 -79.84 10.33 9.14
C GLU A 101 -78.68 11.33 9.24
N ILE A 102 -77.92 11.51 8.16
CA ILE A 102 -76.82 12.48 8.11
C ILE A 102 -77.40 13.88 8.02
N THR A 103 -77.11 14.74 9.01
CA THR A 103 -77.59 16.13 9.02
C THR A 103 -76.49 17.12 8.68
N ASN A 104 -75.26 16.82 9.09
CA ASN A 104 -74.11 17.72 8.99
C ASN A 104 -72.83 16.93 8.69
N PHE A 105 -71.78 17.64 8.28
CA PHE A 105 -70.43 17.10 8.20
C PHE A 105 -69.50 17.91 9.08
N VAL A 106 -68.59 17.24 9.79
CA VAL A 106 -67.48 17.88 10.50
C VAL A 106 -66.18 17.55 9.79
N ALA A 107 -65.43 18.59 9.44
CA ALA A 107 -64.09 18.50 8.87
C ALA A 107 -63.08 18.98 9.92
N VAL A 108 -62.08 18.15 10.21
CA VAL A 108 -60.90 18.52 10.99
C VAL A 108 -59.72 18.57 10.03
N LYS A 109 -59.04 19.70 9.98
CA LYS A 109 -58.00 19.97 8.97
C LYS A 109 -56.74 20.53 9.62
N THR A 110 -55.60 20.02 9.18
CA THR A 110 -54.28 20.42 9.67
C THR A 110 -53.46 20.94 8.51
N ASP A 111 -52.89 22.13 8.64
CA ASP A 111 -51.94 22.67 7.65
C ASP A 111 -50.69 21.78 7.61
N ILE A 112 -50.31 21.33 6.42
CA ILE A 112 -49.15 20.49 6.16
C ILE A 112 -48.20 21.11 5.12
N THR A 113 -48.34 22.41 4.85
CA THR A 113 -47.55 23.12 3.82
C THR A 113 -46.05 23.01 4.08
N GLU A 114 -45.59 23.35 5.28
CA GLU A 114 -44.18 23.27 5.69
C GLU A 114 -43.62 21.84 5.56
N LYS A 115 -44.44 20.83 5.87
CA LYS A 115 -44.06 19.42 5.76
C LYS A 115 -43.82 19.02 4.29
N LYS A 116 -44.68 19.45 3.38
CA LYS A 116 -44.56 19.15 1.94
C LYS A 116 -43.36 19.86 1.30
N GLU A 117 -43.09 21.10 1.70
CA GLU A 117 -41.91 21.85 1.23
C GLU A 117 -40.61 21.16 1.67
N THR A 118 -40.52 20.78 2.94
CA THR A 118 -39.36 20.06 3.49
C THR A 118 -39.11 18.73 2.77
N GLU A 119 -40.17 17.97 2.46
CA GLU A 119 -40.06 16.69 1.76
C GLU A 119 -39.54 16.86 0.32
N LEU A 120 -39.99 17.91 -0.38
CA LEU A 120 -39.51 18.22 -1.73
C LEU A 120 -38.03 18.61 -1.73
N GLU A 121 -37.60 19.39 -0.76
CA GLU A 121 -36.19 19.79 -0.60
C GLU A 121 -35.29 18.60 -0.31
N LEU A 122 -35.72 17.71 0.60
CA LEU A 122 -34.97 16.50 0.94
C LEU A 122 -34.79 15.60 -0.29
N ASN A 123 -35.82 15.45 -1.12
CA ASN A 123 -35.74 14.65 -2.34
C ASN A 123 -34.77 15.25 -3.37
N LYS A 124 -34.78 16.58 -3.55
CA LYS A 124 -33.82 17.26 -4.44
C LYS A 124 -32.39 17.06 -3.97
N HIS A 125 -32.16 17.22 -2.66
CA HIS A 125 -30.84 17.03 -2.07
C HIS A 125 -30.34 15.59 -2.20
N ARG A 126 -31.21 14.60 -1.96
CA ARG A 126 -30.87 13.18 -2.14
C ARG A 126 -30.43 12.87 -3.56
N ASN A 127 -31.17 13.35 -4.57
CA ASN A 127 -30.84 13.09 -5.97
C ASN A 127 -29.51 13.76 -6.37
N HIS A 128 -29.19 14.93 -5.82
CA HIS A 128 -27.92 15.60 -6.07
C HIS A 128 -26.73 14.88 -5.42
N LEU A 129 -26.89 14.41 -4.18
CA LEU A 129 -25.87 13.59 -3.51
C LEU A 129 -25.60 12.29 -4.27
N GLU A 130 -26.64 11.61 -4.76
CA GLU A 130 -26.49 10.40 -5.58
C GLU A 130 -25.71 10.67 -6.87
N TYR A 131 -25.94 11.81 -7.52
CA TYR A 131 -25.18 12.24 -8.70
C TYR A 131 -23.68 12.43 -8.36
N LEU A 132 -23.36 13.18 -7.31
CA LEU A 132 -21.97 13.44 -6.90
C LEU A 132 -21.25 12.16 -6.49
N VAL A 133 -21.90 11.27 -5.74
CA VAL A 133 -21.32 9.97 -5.36
C VAL A 133 -21.00 9.13 -6.60
N THR A 134 -21.88 9.15 -7.61
CA THR A 134 -21.68 8.41 -8.86
C THR A 134 -20.51 8.98 -9.67
N GLU A 135 -20.42 10.31 -9.78
CA GLU A 135 -19.31 10.98 -10.48
C GLU A 135 -17.96 10.64 -9.81
N ARG A 136 -17.89 10.77 -8.49
CA ARG A 136 -16.68 10.43 -7.72
C ARG A 136 -16.32 8.94 -7.78
N ALA A 137 -17.31 8.05 -7.81
CA ALA A 137 -17.06 6.61 -7.98
C ALA A 137 -16.42 6.29 -9.34
N ASN A 138 -16.77 7.03 -10.40
CA ASN A 138 -16.16 6.86 -11.72
C ASN A 138 -14.71 7.36 -11.75
N GLU A 139 -14.43 8.52 -11.16
CA GLU A 139 -13.04 9.02 -11.01
C GLU A 139 -12.16 8.02 -10.25
N LEU A 140 -12.70 7.42 -9.18
CA LEU A 140 -12.02 6.38 -8.41
C LEU A 140 -11.73 5.13 -9.23
N LEU A 141 -12.68 4.72 -10.07
CA LEU A 141 -12.52 3.54 -10.93
C LEU A 141 -11.42 3.77 -11.98
N GLU A 142 -11.35 4.98 -12.54
CA GLU A 142 -10.34 5.35 -13.53
C GLU A 142 -8.93 5.39 -12.91
N ALA A 143 -8.77 6.02 -11.74
CA ALA A 143 -7.51 6.02 -11.00
C ALA A 143 -7.06 4.60 -10.63
N LYS A 144 -7.99 3.73 -10.20
CA LYS A 144 -7.70 2.33 -9.91
C LYS A 144 -7.23 1.57 -11.16
N LYS A 145 -7.87 1.80 -12.31
CA LYS A 145 -7.51 1.15 -13.57
C LYS A 145 -6.09 1.53 -14.01
N ILE A 146 -5.72 2.81 -13.92
CA ILE A 146 -4.36 3.28 -14.21
C ILE A 146 -3.33 2.58 -13.31
N ALA A 147 -3.63 2.43 -12.02
CA ALA A 147 -2.76 1.72 -11.08
C ALA A 147 -2.61 0.23 -11.41
N GLU A 148 -3.69 -0.45 -11.82
CA GLU A 148 -3.67 -1.85 -12.22
C GLU A 148 -2.88 -2.07 -13.53
N GLU A 149 -3.06 -1.21 -14.53
CA GLU A 149 -2.31 -1.22 -15.78
C GLU A 149 -0.80 -1.02 -15.54
N ALA A 150 -0.42 -0.08 -14.68
CA ALA A 150 0.98 0.16 -14.33
C ALA A 150 1.66 -1.05 -13.65
N ASN A 151 0.91 -1.80 -12.85
CA ASN A 151 1.39 -3.03 -12.21
C ASN A 151 1.46 -4.21 -13.20
N GLN A 152 0.60 -4.18 -14.22
CA GLN A 152 0.61 -5.14 -15.31
C GLN A 152 1.83 -5.03 -16.20
N THR A 153 2.15 -3.82 -16.66
CA THR A 153 3.36 -3.55 -17.45
C THR A 153 4.63 -3.97 -16.69
N LYS A 154 4.66 -3.76 -15.37
CA LYS A 154 5.78 -4.19 -14.51
C LYS A 154 6.04 -5.69 -14.57
N THR A 155 4.99 -6.51 -14.54
CA THR A 155 5.16 -7.97 -14.50
C THR A 155 5.44 -8.57 -15.87
N GLU A 156 4.81 -8.04 -16.92
CA GLU A 156 5.09 -8.44 -18.31
C GLU A 156 6.54 -8.14 -18.69
N PHE A 157 7.10 -7.05 -18.18
CA PHE A 157 8.50 -6.70 -18.32
C PHE A 157 9.46 -7.69 -17.65
N PHE A 158 9.23 -8.08 -16.38
CA PHE A 158 10.09 -9.09 -15.74
C PHE A 158 10.06 -10.43 -16.47
N ALA A 159 8.92 -10.77 -17.06
CA ALA A 159 8.79 -11.95 -17.91
C ALA A 159 9.59 -11.81 -19.22
N SER A 160 9.54 -10.66 -19.89
CA SER A 160 10.28 -10.44 -21.15
C SER A 160 11.79 -10.39 -20.91
N ILE A 161 12.26 -9.62 -19.92
CA ILE A 161 13.68 -9.55 -19.56
C ILE A 161 14.20 -10.93 -19.19
N SER A 162 13.45 -11.71 -18.42
CA SER A 162 13.90 -13.06 -18.08
C SER A 162 14.06 -13.91 -19.33
N HIS A 163 13.13 -13.86 -20.28
CA HIS A 163 13.26 -14.58 -21.55
C HIS A 163 14.48 -14.10 -22.38
N GLU A 164 14.72 -12.79 -22.40
CA GLU A 164 15.86 -12.18 -23.07
C GLU A 164 17.21 -12.45 -22.40
N LEU A 165 17.24 -12.69 -21.09
CA LEU A 165 18.44 -13.11 -20.35
C LEU A 165 18.66 -14.63 -20.42
N LEU A 166 17.59 -15.43 -20.40
CA LEU A 166 17.63 -16.89 -20.46
C LEU A 166 18.19 -17.37 -21.80
N THR A 167 17.77 -16.75 -22.91
CA THR A 167 18.15 -17.17 -24.26
C THR A 167 19.67 -17.15 -24.52
N PRO A 168 20.39 -16.03 -24.29
CA PRO A 168 21.84 -16.00 -24.49
C PRO A 168 22.59 -16.84 -23.44
N LEU A 169 22.10 -16.92 -22.21
CA LEU A 169 22.76 -17.69 -21.15
C LEU A 169 22.65 -19.21 -21.39
N ASN A 170 21.50 -19.68 -21.88
CA ASN A 170 21.32 -21.05 -22.33
C ASN A 170 22.23 -21.39 -23.52
N ALA A 171 22.45 -20.45 -24.44
CA ALA A 171 23.38 -20.65 -25.54
C ALA A 171 24.83 -20.81 -25.04
N ILE A 172 25.27 -19.96 -24.11
CA ILE A 172 26.62 -20.04 -23.49
C ILE A 172 26.81 -21.41 -22.82
N ILE A 173 25.85 -21.84 -21.99
CA ILE A 173 25.93 -23.14 -21.30
C ILE A 173 25.92 -24.29 -22.30
N GLY A 174 25.07 -24.22 -23.34
CA GLY A 174 25.03 -25.23 -24.41
C GLY A 174 26.36 -25.34 -25.15
N PHE A 175 27.03 -24.23 -25.44
CA PHE A 175 28.37 -24.26 -26.04
C PHE A 175 29.43 -24.79 -25.08
N CYS A 176 29.38 -24.46 -23.79
CA CYS A 176 30.26 -25.08 -22.79
C CYS A 176 30.07 -26.60 -22.72
N GLU A 177 28.82 -27.08 -22.80
CA GLU A 177 28.49 -28.52 -22.83
C GLU A 177 29.02 -29.22 -24.08
N LEU A 178 29.02 -28.54 -25.23
CA LEU A 178 29.61 -29.06 -26.47
C LEU A 178 31.15 -29.00 -26.48
N LEU A 179 31.74 -28.01 -25.81
CA LEU A 179 33.20 -27.81 -25.75
C LEU A 179 33.87 -28.72 -24.72
N SER A 180 33.23 -28.99 -23.58
CA SER A 180 33.80 -29.78 -22.49
C SER A 180 34.34 -31.17 -22.93
N PRO A 181 33.65 -31.94 -23.80
CA PRO A 181 34.17 -33.21 -24.32
C PRO A 181 35.31 -33.06 -25.33
N LEU A 182 35.47 -31.89 -25.95
CA LEU A 182 36.47 -31.62 -27.00
C LEU A 182 37.80 -31.12 -26.44
N ILE A 183 37.85 -30.76 -25.17
CA ILE A 183 39.04 -30.21 -24.50
C ILE A 183 39.81 -31.35 -23.81
N THR A 184 41.06 -31.53 -24.22
CA THR A 184 41.96 -32.56 -23.67
C THR A 184 42.89 -32.06 -22.56
N ASP A 185 43.02 -30.74 -22.40
CA ASP A 185 43.83 -30.09 -21.38
C ASP A 185 43.02 -29.90 -20.09
N GLU A 186 43.49 -30.47 -18.97
CA GLU A 186 42.80 -30.40 -17.67
C GLU A 186 42.55 -28.97 -17.19
N LYS A 187 43.52 -28.06 -17.32
CA LYS A 187 43.33 -26.65 -16.89
C LYS A 187 42.28 -25.93 -17.72
N ARG A 188 42.23 -26.18 -19.04
CA ARG A 188 41.22 -25.60 -19.92
C ARG A 188 39.84 -26.19 -19.67
N LYS A 189 39.77 -27.46 -19.29
CA LYS A 189 38.54 -28.14 -18.90
C LYS A 189 37.98 -27.53 -17.61
N ASP A 190 38.83 -27.29 -16.60
CA ASP A 190 38.44 -26.62 -15.35
C ASP A 190 37.85 -25.22 -15.59
N TYR A 191 38.41 -24.45 -16.54
CA TYR A 191 37.86 -23.15 -16.91
C TYR A 191 36.46 -23.25 -17.54
N VAL A 192 36.24 -24.20 -18.46
CA VAL A 192 34.93 -24.41 -19.09
C VAL A 192 33.90 -24.90 -18.08
N GLU A 193 34.27 -25.82 -17.18
CA GLU A 193 33.39 -26.27 -16.10
C GLU A 193 33.05 -25.13 -15.12
N SER A 194 34.01 -24.27 -14.79
CA SER A 194 33.79 -23.09 -13.95
C SER A 194 32.82 -22.10 -14.59
N ILE A 195 32.97 -21.82 -15.89
CA ILE A 195 32.05 -20.96 -16.66
C ILE A 195 30.65 -21.58 -16.70
N GLN A 196 30.57 -22.89 -16.90
CA GLN A 196 29.29 -23.62 -16.94
C GLN A 196 28.58 -23.58 -15.57
N ILE A 197 29.29 -23.79 -14.47
CA ILE A 197 28.76 -23.71 -13.10
C ILE A 197 28.28 -22.29 -12.81
N ALA A 198 29.09 -21.27 -13.14
CA ALA A 198 28.72 -19.87 -12.98
C ALA A 198 27.46 -19.50 -13.78
N GLY A 199 27.36 -19.96 -15.03
CA GLY A 199 26.18 -19.76 -15.89
C GLY A 199 24.93 -20.45 -15.33
N LYS A 200 25.04 -21.69 -14.85
CA LYS A 200 23.94 -22.44 -14.23
C LYS A 200 23.45 -21.76 -12.94
N ASN A 201 24.36 -21.24 -12.12
CA ASN A 201 24.01 -20.49 -10.92
C ASN A 201 23.29 -19.17 -11.26
N LEU A 202 23.74 -18.46 -12.29
CA LEU A 202 23.09 -17.23 -12.75
C LEU A 202 21.69 -17.50 -13.31
N LEU A 203 21.49 -18.59 -14.07
CA LEU A 203 20.16 -19.01 -14.52
C LEU A 203 19.22 -19.28 -13.34
N ALA A 204 19.71 -19.99 -12.32
CA ALA A 204 18.92 -20.28 -11.13
C ALA A 204 18.51 -18.99 -10.40
N LEU A 205 19.44 -18.04 -10.27
CA LEU A 205 19.18 -16.71 -9.71
C LEU A 205 18.11 -15.92 -10.48
N ILE A 206 18.22 -15.87 -11.81
CA ILE A 206 17.25 -15.17 -12.67
C ILE A 206 15.87 -15.83 -12.53
N LYS A 207 15.83 -17.17 -12.50
CA LYS A 207 14.59 -17.93 -12.34
C LYS A 207 13.94 -17.70 -10.97
N ASP A 208 14.72 -17.71 -9.90
CA ASP A 208 14.26 -17.42 -8.54
C ASP A 208 13.71 -15.98 -8.43
N LEU A 209 14.39 -15.01 -9.05
CA LEU A 209 13.95 -13.62 -9.10
C LEU A 209 12.63 -13.47 -9.86
N LEU A 210 12.47 -14.16 -10.99
CA LEU A 210 11.22 -14.17 -11.75
C LEU A 210 10.07 -14.81 -10.96
N ASP A 211 10.32 -15.97 -10.35
CA ASP A 211 9.31 -16.64 -9.53
C ASP A 211 8.88 -15.74 -8.37
N MET A 212 9.82 -15.02 -7.74
CA MET A 212 9.53 -14.04 -6.70
C MET A 212 8.68 -12.88 -7.23
N SER A 213 9.02 -12.30 -8.38
CA SER A 213 8.24 -11.23 -9.02
C SER A 213 6.81 -11.67 -9.35
N LYS A 214 6.63 -12.88 -9.91
CA LYS A 214 5.31 -13.46 -10.20
C LYS A 214 4.50 -13.73 -8.93
N LEU A 215 5.17 -14.13 -7.84
CA LEU A 215 4.55 -14.33 -6.54
C LEU A 215 4.15 -13.01 -5.87
N GLU A 216 4.90 -11.93 -6.09
CA GLU A 216 4.59 -10.58 -5.57
C GLU A 216 3.41 -9.92 -6.27
N ALA A 217 3.26 -10.14 -7.58
CA ALA A 217 2.14 -9.62 -8.35
C ALA A 217 0.87 -10.49 -8.25
N ASP A 218 0.86 -11.51 -7.38
CA ASP A 218 -0.16 -12.57 -7.25
C ASP A 218 -0.50 -13.33 -8.56
N ARG A 219 0.35 -13.21 -9.59
CA ARG A 219 0.14 -13.77 -10.94
C ARG A 219 0.58 -15.21 -11.11
N LEU A 220 1.25 -15.79 -10.12
CA LEU A 220 1.64 -17.21 -10.17
C LEU A 220 0.39 -18.10 -10.16
N GLN A 221 0.04 -18.70 -11.29
CA GLN A 221 -1.05 -19.68 -11.34
C GLN A 221 -0.51 -21.06 -10.99
N LEU A 222 -1.14 -21.73 -10.03
CA LEU A 222 -0.85 -23.13 -9.71
C LEU A 222 -1.44 -24.03 -10.80
N GLN A 223 -0.70 -25.07 -11.18
CA GLN A 223 -1.15 -26.08 -12.14
C GLN A 223 -1.33 -27.42 -11.42
N PRO A 224 -2.41 -27.58 -10.64
CA PRO A 224 -2.62 -28.78 -9.85
C PRO A 224 -2.96 -29.96 -10.79
N ILE A 225 -2.13 -31.00 -10.77
CA ILE A 225 -2.30 -32.23 -11.54
C ILE A 225 -2.35 -33.44 -10.58
N PRO A 226 -2.91 -34.59 -11.00
CA PRO A 226 -2.82 -35.82 -10.21
C PRO A 226 -1.36 -36.29 -10.09
N VAL A 227 -0.80 -36.27 -8.87
CA VAL A 227 0.58 -36.65 -8.59
C VAL A 227 0.64 -37.82 -7.62
N ASN A 228 1.41 -38.84 -7.98
CA ASN A 228 1.85 -39.86 -7.04
C ASN A 228 3.01 -39.30 -6.20
N ILE A 229 2.69 -38.86 -4.97
CA ILE A 229 3.66 -38.25 -4.06
C ILE A 229 4.84 -39.19 -3.77
N THR A 230 4.59 -40.49 -3.65
CA THR A 230 5.66 -41.48 -3.39
C THR A 230 6.70 -41.45 -4.51
N ASN A 231 6.26 -41.46 -5.77
CA ASN A 231 7.16 -41.42 -6.93
C ASN A 231 7.92 -40.10 -7.00
N LEU A 232 7.23 -38.97 -6.85
CA LEU A 232 7.86 -37.63 -6.82
C LEU A 232 8.97 -37.56 -5.77
N ILE A 233 8.70 -38.05 -4.56
CA ILE A 233 9.65 -38.02 -3.46
C ILE A 233 10.83 -38.97 -3.73
N GLN A 234 10.59 -40.16 -4.30
CA GLN A 234 11.67 -41.09 -4.67
C GLN A 234 12.60 -40.53 -5.75
N GLU A 235 12.05 -39.82 -6.74
CA GLU A 235 12.86 -39.14 -7.76
C GLU A 235 13.74 -38.05 -7.15
N VAL A 236 13.17 -37.20 -6.29
CA VAL A 236 13.95 -36.17 -5.59
C VAL A 236 15.04 -36.82 -4.72
N PHE A 237 14.71 -37.89 -4.00
CA PHE A 237 15.67 -38.63 -3.17
C PHE A 237 16.85 -39.18 -3.98
N LYS A 238 16.61 -39.74 -5.18
CA LYS A 238 17.69 -40.25 -6.05
C LYS A 238 18.70 -39.17 -6.43
N VAL A 239 18.24 -37.95 -6.73
CA VAL A 239 19.11 -36.84 -7.10
C VAL A 239 20.10 -36.51 -5.97
N PHE A 240 19.60 -36.38 -4.74
CA PHE A 240 20.44 -36.04 -3.57
C PHE A 240 21.26 -37.21 -3.01
N THR A 241 21.02 -38.44 -3.49
CA THR A 241 21.83 -39.60 -3.10
C THR A 241 23.28 -39.47 -3.59
N LEU A 242 23.51 -38.82 -4.74
CA LEU A 242 24.86 -38.56 -5.24
C LEU A 242 25.59 -37.56 -4.33
N ASN A 243 24.94 -36.45 -3.99
CA ASN A 243 25.47 -35.44 -3.05
C ASN A 243 25.78 -36.03 -1.68
N ALA A 244 24.93 -36.95 -1.18
CA ALA A 244 25.17 -37.65 0.07
C ALA A 244 26.42 -38.53 0.02
N LYS A 245 26.67 -39.22 -1.10
CA LYS A 245 27.89 -40.03 -1.29
C LYS A 245 29.14 -39.15 -1.38
N GLU A 246 29.08 -38.06 -2.12
CA GLU A 246 30.20 -37.12 -2.27
C GLU A 246 30.61 -36.51 -0.92
N LYS A 247 29.63 -36.13 -0.09
CA LYS A 247 29.87 -35.57 1.25
C LYS A 247 29.97 -36.62 2.37
N ASN A 248 29.81 -37.90 2.04
CA ASN A 248 29.78 -39.01 3.00
C ASN A 248 28.79 -38.81 4.17
N LEU A 249 27.57 -38.36 3.85
CA LEU A 249 26.48 -38.09 4.80
C LEU A 249 25.47 -39.25 4.83
N GLU A 250 24.90 -39.53 6.00
CA GLU A 250 23.76 -40.45 6.12
C GLU A 250 22.50 -39.77 5.56
N PHE A 251 21.95 -40.29 4.46
CA PHE A 251 20.71 -39.77 3.88
C PHE A 251 19.59 -40.81 3.97
N SER A 252 18.55 -40.50 4.73
CA SER A 252 17.42 -41.42 4.96
C SER A 252 16.08 -40.80 4.61
N ILE A 253 15.15 -41.66 4.18
CA ILE A 253 13.79 -41.27 3.83
C ILE A 253 12.76 -42.12 4.58
N GLN A 254 11.72 -41.48 5.09
CA GLN A 254 10.58 -42.12 5.75
C GLN A 254 9.29 -41.66 5.07
N ILE A 255 8.66 -42.54 4.29
CA ILE A 255 7.36 -42.30 3.65
C ILE A 255 6.30 -43.16 4.33
N SER A 256 5.11 -42.60 4.59
CA SER A 256 3.97 -43.38 5.08
C SER A 256 3.46 -44.36 4.03
N LYS A 257 3.15 -45.60 4.43
CA LYS A 257 2.92 -46.74 3.51
C LYS A 257 1.74 -46.59 2.54
N LYS A 258 0.83 -45.62 2.73
CA LYS A 258 -0.38 -45.42 1.91
C LYS A 258 -0.66 -43.94 1.65
N LEU A 259 0.20 -43.27 0.89
CA LEU A 259 -0.11 -41.92 0.39
C LEU A 259 -0.99 -42.03 -0.87
N PRO A 260 -2.17 -41.39 -0.91
CA PRO A 260 -3.02 -41.39 -2.10
C PRO A 260 -2.43 -40.50 -3.20
N ILE A 261 -2.99 -40.62 -4.42
CA ILE A 261 -2.69 -39.68 -5.51
C ILE A 261 -3.37 -38.36 -5.17
N LEU A 262 -2.59 -37.27 -5.14
CA LEU A 262 -3.05 -35.95 -4.74
C LEU A 262 -3.10 -35.00 -5.93
N LEU A 263 -4.11 -34.15 -5.98
CA LEU A 263 -4.13 -33.02 -6.90
C LEU A 263 -3.24 -31.89 -6.36
N VAL A 264 -2.01 -31.79 -6.86
CA VAL A 264 -1.01 -30.81 -6.43
C VAL A 264 -0.22 -30.28 -7.63
N ASP A 265 0.39 -29.11 -7.47
CA ASP A 265 1.37 -28.63 -8.45
C ASP A 265 2.70 -29.38 -8.26
N GLU A 266 2.98 -30.33 -9.17
CA GLU A 266 4.17 -31.17 -9.08
C GLU A 266 5.47 -30.35 -9.12
N SER A 267 5.54 -29.37 -10.03
CA SER A 267 6.72 -28.53 -10.25
C SER A 267 7.03 -27.69 -9.01
N LYS A 268 6.02 -27.06 -8.42
CA LYS A 268 6.19 -26.26 -7.19
C LYS A 268 6.45 -27.12 -5.96
N THR A 269 5.83 -28.30 -5.86
CA THR A 269 6.14 -29.27 -4.80
C THR A 269 7.61 -29.73 -4.89
N ARG A 270 8.09 -30.03 -6.10
CA ARG A 270 9.48 -30.38 -6.37
C ARG A 270 10.42 -29.23 -5.98
N GLN A 271 10.10 -27.99 -6.37
CA GLN A 271 10.87 -26.80 -6.03
C GLN A 271 11.02 -26.61 -4.51
N ILE A 272 9.93 -26.78 -3.75
CA ILE A 272 9.95 -26.75 -2.27
C ILE A 272 10.94 -27.79 -1.72
N LEU A 273 10.87 -29.03 -2.21
CA LEU A 273 11.75 -30.11 -1.74
C LEU A 273 13.22 -29.87 -2.08
N PHE A 274 13.52 -29.43 -3.31
CA PHE A 274 14.88 -29.11 -3.73
C PHE A 274 15.49 -27.98 -2.90
N ASN A 275 14.72 -26.94 -2.59
CA ASN A 275 15.20 -25.84 -1.75
C ASN A 275 15.52 -26.31 -0.31
N LEU A 276 14.64 -27.12 0.29
CA LEU A 276 14.84 -27.61 1.65
C LEU A 276 15.97 -28.62 1.75
N LEU A 277 16.04 -29.61 0.85
CA LEU A 277 17.11 -30.60 0.81
C LEU A 277 18.45 -29.98 0.41
N GLY A 278 18.44 -29.06 -0.57
CA GLY A 278 19.63 -28.31 -0.98
C GLY A 278 20.25 -27.57 0.20
N ASN A 279 19.43 -26.89 1.01
CA ASN A 279 19.90 -26.25 2.24
C ASN A 279 20.44 -27.27 3.25
N ALA A 280 19.74 -28.38 3.50
CA ALA A 280 20.19 -29.41 4.43
C ALA A 280 21.59 -29.97 4.06
N PHE A 281 21.80 -30.32 2.78
CA PHE A 281 23.10 -30.81 2.29
C PHE A 281 24.17 -29.73 2.24
N LYS A 282 23.78 -28.49 2.00
CA LYS A 282 24.70 -27.36 1.97
C LYS A 282 25.28 -27.07 3.35
N PHE A 283 24.45 -27.09 4.39
CA PHE A 283 24.82 -26.70 5.75
C PHE A 283 25.21 -27.87 6.67
N THR A 284 25.30 -29.08 6.12
CA THR A 284 25.73 -30.28 6.83
C THR A 284 27.01 -30.81 6.19
N GLU A 285 28.10 -30.82 6.95
CA GLU A 285 29.38 -31.38 6.51
C GLU A 285 29.55 -32.84 6.92
N LYS A 286 29.10 -33.20 8.12
CA LYS A 286 29.14 -34.56 8.68
C LYS A 286 27.84 -34.84 9.43
N GLY A 287 27.43 -36.10 9.46
CA GLY A 287 26.21 -36.54 10.14
C GLY A 287 25.13 -36.97 9.16
N PHE A 288 23.91 -36.46 9.30
CA PHE A 288 22.75 -36.96 8.58
C PHE A 288 21.83 -35.87 8.00
N VAL A 289 21.11 -36.26 6.94
CA VAL A 289 19.95 -35.57 6.41
C VAL A 289 18.79 -36.58 6.34
N LYS A 290 17.59 -36.17 6.78
CA LYS A 290 16.42 -37.03 6.87
C LYS A 290 15.19 -36.36 6.27
N LEU A 291 14.55 -37.04 5.31
CA LEU A 291 13.28 -36.63 4.72
C LEU A 291 12.13 -37.47 5.27
N LYS A 292 11.12 -36.84 5.87
CA LYS A 292 9.90 -37.51 6.36
C LYS A 292 8.67 -36.99 5.65
N VAL A 293 7.86 -37.90 5.11
CA VAL A 293 6.63 -37.61 4.38
C VAL A 293 5.48 -38.44 4.96
N ARG A 294 4.40 -37.78 5.37
CA ARG A 294 3.21 -38.44 5.89
C ARG A 294 1.95 -37.64 5.61
N ASP A 295 0.82 -38.30 5.72
CA ASP A 295 -0.48 -37.66 5.85
C ASP A 295 -0.63 -37.03 7.25
N TRP A 296 -1.31 -35.89 7.31
CA TRP A 296 -1.55 -35.09 8.51
C TRP A 296 -3.06 -34.95 8.73
N LYS A 297 -3.64 -35.94 9.42
CA LYS A 297 -5.05 -36.10 9.81
C LYS A 297 -6.00 -36.65 8.74
N PHE A 298 -6.85 -37.59 9.19
CA PHE A 298 -7.93 -38.25 8.46
C PHE A 298 -9.26 -37.62 8.89
N GLN A 299 -9.72 -36.58 8.20
CA GLN A 299 -11.07 -36.03 8.40
C GLN A 299 -11.61 -35.59 7.03
N ASN A 300 -12.60 -36.35 6.54
CA ASN A 300 -13.32 -36.29 5.25
C ASN A 300 -12.77 -37.09 4.07
N SER A 301 -13.68 -37.70 3.30
CA SER A 301 -13.44 -38.72 2.27
C SER A 301 -12.72 -38.23 1.00
N ASN A 302 -12.65 -36.92 0.75
CA ASN A 302 -12.22 -36.36 -0.54
C ASN A 302 -10.94 -35.50 -0.48
N SER A 303 -10.34 -35.29 0.70
CA SER A 303 -9.12 -34.48 0.82
C SER A 303 -8.23 -34.89 1.99
N VAL A 304 -6.90 -34.75 1.82
CA VAL A 304 -5.92 -35.02 2.89
C VAL A 304 -4.94 -33.86 3.02
N SER A 305 -4.32 -33.70 4.18
CA SER A 305 -3.19 -32.77 4.33
C SER A 305 -1.86 -33.51 4.24
N LEU A 306 -0.90 -32.98 3.51
CA LEU A 306 0.43 -33.57 3.35
C LEU A 306 1.42 -32.89 4.28
N PHE A 307 2.16 -33.67 5.05
CA PHE A 307 3.26 -33.21 5.89
C PHE A 307 4.60 -33.66 5.31
N LEU A 308 5.47 -32.68 5.11
CA LEU A 308 6.85 -32.85 4.67
C LEU A 308 7.77 -32.31 5.76
N SER A 309 8.83 -33.03 6.10
CA SER A 309 9.86 -32.55 7.01
C SER A 309 11.24 -32.91 6.50
N VAL A 310 12.12 -31.92 6.42
CA VAL A 310 13.55 -32.10 6.16
C VAL A 310 14.27 -31.77 7.45
N GLU A 311 15.08 -32.71 7.92
CA GLU A 311 15.90 -32.58 9.12
C GLU A 311 17.36 -32.80 8.76
N ASP A 312 18.23 -31.98 9.31
CA ASP A 312 19.68 -32.03 9.14
C ASP A 312 20.38 -31.96 10.49
N SER A 313 21.61 -32.48 10.55
CA SER A 313 22.50 -32.37 11.71
C SER A 313 23.57 -31.27 11.52
N GLY A 314 23.28 -30.24 10.73
CA GLY A 314 24.23 -29.21 10.36
C GLY A 314 24.48 -28.16 11.45
N ILE A 315 24.97 -27.00 11.04
CA ILE A 315 25.36 -25.90 11.94
C ILE A 315 24.19 -25.34 12.79
N GLY A 316 22.95 -25.59 12.40
CA GLY A 316 21.76 -25.04 13.06
C GLY A 316 21.57 -23.55 12.82
N ILE A 317 20.46 -23.01 13.33
CA ILE A 317 20.01 -21.63 13.14
C ILE A 317 19.69 -21.04 14.53
N PRO A 318 20.22 -19.86 14.89
CA PRO A 318 19.86 -19.16 16.11
C PRO A 318 18.36 -18.82 16.17
N LYS A 319 17.75 -18.91 17.35
CA LYS A 319 16.30 -18.65 17.54
C LYS A 319 15.87 -17.26 17.09
N GLU A 320 16.73 -16.27 17.27
CA GLU A 320 16.50 -14.87 16.88
C GLU A 320 16.31 -14.71 15.37
N GLN A 321 16.83 -15.65 14.57
CA GLN A 321 16.80 -15.59 13.10
C GLN A 321 15.63 -16.35 12.47
N PHE A 322 14.77 -17.04 13.26
CA PHE A 322 13.70 -17.90 12.71
C PHE A 322 12.71 -17.15 11.82
N ASN A 323 12.46 -15.88 12.11
CA ASN A 323 11.58 -15.04 11.29
C ASN A 323 12.33 -14.49 10.06
N THR A 324 13.60 -14.14 10.23
CA THR A 324 14.40 -13.47 9.20
C THR A 324 14.88 -14.41 8.10
N ILE A 325 15.03 -15.72 8.36
CA ILE A 325 15.47 -16.68 7.32
C ILE A 325 14.47 -16.87 6.18
N PHE A 326 13.20 -16.49 6.38
CA PHE A 326 12.16 -16.52 5.34
C PHE A 326 12.02 -15.17 4.61
N GLU A 327 12.80 -14.17 4.99
CA GLU A 327 12.84 -12.89 4.29
C GLU A 327 13.71 -13.01 3.02
N PRO A 328 13.33 -12.35 1.91
CA PRO A 328 14.09 -12.40 0.67
C PRO A 328 15.52 -11.89 0.83
N PHE A 329 16.48 -12.65 0.30
CA PHE A 329 17.92 -12.44 0.34
C PHE A 329 18.52 -12.20 1.74
N ARG A 330 17.91 -12.79 2.78
CA ARG A 330 18.53 -12.88 4.11
C ARG A 330 19.22 -14.21 4.31
N GLN A 331 20.45 -14.14 4.82
CA GLN A 331 21.27 -15.28 5.23
C GLN A 331 21.50 -15.21 6.75
N ALA A 332 21.76 -16.36 7.38
CA ALA A 332 22.05 -16.41 8.81
C ALA A 332 23.40 -15.73 9.12
N SER A 333 23.44 -14.84 10.11
CA SER A 333 24.67 -14.13 10.51
C SER A 333 25.75 -15.12 10.96
N GLY A 334 26.99 -14.97 10.48
CA GLY A 334 28.12 -15.84 10.81
C GLY A 334 28.45 -16.92 9.77
N GLN A 335 27.87 -16.86 8.56
CA GLN A 335 28.23 -17.70 7.42
C GLN A 335 29.24 -16.97 6.53
N ASP A 336 30.43 -17.54 6.34
CA ASP A 336 31.47 -16.98 5.49
C ASP A 336 31.02 -16.98 4.01
N LEU A 337 31.06 -15.81 3.36
CA LEU A 337 30.69 -15.60 1.94
C LEU A 337 31.49 -16.51 0.98
N LYS A 338 32.67 -16.95 1.41
CA LYS A 338 33.56 -17.83 0.62
C LYS A 338 33.20 -19.32 0.71
N GLU A 339 32.46 -19.76 1.73
CA GLU A 339 32.36 -21.20 2.05
C GLU A 339 30.97 -21.80 1.74
N TYR A 340 29.88 -21.02 1.85
CA TYR A 340 28.50 -21.53 1.69
C TYR A 340 27.62 -20.67 0.77
N GLY A 341 28.09 -20.23 -0.39
CA GLY A 341 27.34 -19.35 -1.33
C GLY A 341 25.87 -19.72 -1.56
N GLY A 342 24.95 -18.73 -1.54
CA GLY A 342 23.51 -18.92 -1.79
C GLY A 342 22.75 -17.64 -2.08
N THR A 343 21.63 -17.74 -2.80
CA THR A 343 20.85 -16.58 -3.28
C THR A 343 20.04 -15.88 -2.17
N GLY A 344 19.80 -16.57 -1.05
CA GLY A 344 18.93 -16.13 0.04
C GLY A 344 17.44 -16.00 -0.37
N LEU A 345 17.07 -16.43 -1.57
CA LEU A 345 15.70 -16.40 -2.08
C LEU A 345 14.95 -17.72 -1.89
N GLY A 346 15.67 -18.84 -1.78
CA GLY A 346 15.06 -20.18 -1.76
C GLY A 346 14.03 -20.37 -0.64
N LEU A 347 14.32 -19.96 0.59
CA LEU A 347 13.38 -20.08 1.71
C LEU A 347 12.20 -19.11 1.61
N SER A 348 12.42 -17.88 1.13
CA SER A 348 11.32 -16.92 0.93
C SER A 348 10.36 -17.36 -0.17
N ILE A 349 10.88 -17.89 -1.29
CA ILE A 349 10.07 -18.49 -2.36
C ILE A 349 9.33 -19.70 -1.83
N THR A 350 10.02 -20.57 -1.08
CA THR A 350 9.41 -21.76 -0.46
C THR A 350 8.23 -21.38 0.44
N LYS A 351 8.38 -20.38 1.31
CA LYS A 351 7.30 -19.90 2.18
C LYS A 351 6.10 -19.42 1.36
N LYS A 352 6.31 -18.56 0.37
CA LYS A 352 5.23 -18.02 -0.47
C LYS A 352 4.55 -19.11 -1.31
N LEU A 353 5.30 -20.05 -1.87
CA LEU A 353 4.72 -21.19 -2.60
C LEU A 353 3.85 -22.04 -1.68
N VAL A 354 4.34 -22.34 -0.48
CA VAL A 354 3.58 -23.11 0.52
C VAL A 354 2.31 -22.36 0.93
N GLU A 355 2.36 -21.06 1.19
CA GLU A 355 1.19 -20.23 1.50
C GLU A 355 0.19 -20.21 0.34
N LYS A 356 0.65 -20.04 -0.90
CA LYS A 356 -0.20 -20.06 -2.10
C LYS A 356 -0.82 -21.44 -2.37
N MET A 357 -0.13 -22.51 -1.99
CA MET A 357 -0.64 -23.89 -1.98
C MET A 357 -1.48 -24.21 -0.73
N ASN A 358 -2.01 -23.19 -0.05
CA ASN A 358 -2.85 -23.29 1.14
C ASN A 358 -2.20 -24.06 2.30
N GLY A 359 -0.90 -23.85 2.48
CA GLY A 359 -0.06 -24.52 3.46
C GLY A 359 0.59 -23.60 4.48
N SER A 360 1.44 -24.19 5.33
CA SER A 360 2.27 -23.46 6.28
C SER A 360 3.64 -24.13 6.43
N ILE A 361 4.70 -23.32 6.54
CA ILE A 361 6.07 -23.76 6.82
C ILE A 361 6.50 -23.35 8.23
N ARG A 362 7.28 -24.19 8.92
CA ARG A 362 7.84 -23.93 10.25
C ARG A 362 9.29 -24.42 10.30
N VAL A 363 10.09 -23.80 11.17
CA VAL A 363 11.46 -24.21 11.47
C VAL A 363 11.60 -24.51 12.96
N ARG A 364 12.37 -25.54 13.29
CA ARG A 364 12.92 -25.80 14.62
C ARG A 364 14.41 -26.06 14.46
N SER A 365 15.26 -25.35 15.19
CA SER A 365 16.69 -25.49 15.04
C SER A 365 17.42 -25.19 16.35
N GLN A 366 18.59 -25.79 16.54
CA GLN A 366 19.51 -25.49 17.63
C GLN A 366 20.93 -25.41 17.06
N VAL A 367 21.63 -24.33 17.38
CA VAL A 367 23.02 -24.11 16.94
C VAL A 367 23.89 -25.30 17.36
N GLY A 368 24.63 -25.85 16.39
CA GLY A 368 25.49 -27.03 16.53
C GLY A 368 24.78 -28.39 16.58
N LYS A 369 23.44 -28.44 16.53
CA LYS A 369 22.66 -29.70 16.48
C LYS A 369 21.85 -29.89 15.20
N GLY A 370 21.82 -28.88 14.32
CA GLY A 370 21.11 -28.91 13.05
C GLY A 370 19.70 -28.33 13.09
N SER A 371 19.02 -28.42 11.95
CA SER A 371 17.72 -27.79 11.71
C SER A 371 16.67 -28.78 11.23
N ARG A 372 15.40 -28.46 11.52
CA ARG A 372 14.23 -29.17 11.01
C ARG A 372 13.25 -28.17 10.41
N PHE A 373 13.02 -28.27 9.10
CA PHE A 373 11.98 -27.55 8.39
C PHE A 373 10.78 -28.46 8.19
N SER A 374 9.58 -27.96 8.51
CA SER A 374 8.33 -28.71 8.38
C SER A 374 7.32 -27.92 7.55
N VAL A 375 6.79 -28.54 6.50
CA VAL A 375 5.78 -27.98 5.59
C VAL A 375 4.49 -28.80 5.74
N ILE A 376 3.36 -28.10 5.85
CA ILE A 376 2.02 -28.70 5.86
C ILE A 376 1.25 -28.11 4.70
N LEU A 377 0.86 -28.91 3.71
CA LEU A 377 -0.08 -28.53 2.66
C LEU A 377 -1.47 -29.02 3.04
N LYS A 378 -2.46 -28.14 3.12
CA LYS A 378 -3.79 -28.47 3.68
C LYS A 378 -4.82 -28.75 2.58
N LYS A 379 -5.75 -29.66 2.86
CA LYS A 379 -6.95 -29.92 2.04
C LYS A 379 -6.64 -30.25 0.57
N LEU A 380 -5.64 -31.09 0.31
CA LEU A 380 -5.31 -31.55 -1.03
C LEU A 380 -6.34 -32.59 -1.52
N PRO A 381 -6.97 -32.41 -2.68
CA PRO A 381 -7.94 -33.36 -3.21
C PRO A 381 -7.29 -34.71 -3.52
N ILE A 382 -8.00 -35.79 -3.20
CA ILE A 382 -7.61 -37.16 -3.54
C ILE A 382 -8.18 -37.50 -4.92
N THR A 383 -7.34 -37.95 -5.85
CA THR A 383 -7.74 -38.29 -7.23
C THR A 383 -7.57 -39.76 -7.58
N GLY A 384 -6.96 -40.56 -6.70
CA GLY A 384 -6.81 -42.00 -6.88
C GLY A 384 -6.20 -42.70 -5.65
N GLU A 385 -6.41 -44.01 -5.57
CA GLU A 385 -5.82 -44.86 -4.53
C GLU A 385 -4.35 -45.19 -4.82
N ALA A 386 -3.60 -45.51 -3.77
CA ALA A 386 -2.19 -45.89 -3.89
C ALA A 386 -2.05 -47.16 -4.73
N THR A 387 -1.36 -47.09 -5.87
CA THR A 387 -1.02 -48.28 -6.65
C THR A 387 0.08 -49.08 -5.96
N ASP A 388 -0.15 -50.38 -5.76
CA ASP A 388 0.87 -51.33 -5.32
C ASP A 388 1.96 -51.46 -6.41
N SER A 389 3.00 -50.62 -6.35
CA SER A 389 4.18 -50.76 -7.22
C SER A 389 5.45 -50.99 -6.39
N VAL A 390 5.87 -52.26 -6.39
CA VAL A 390 7.20 -52.84 -6.13
C VAL A 390 8.07 -52.12 -5.08
N TYR A 391 8.01 -52.60 -3.84
CA TYR A 391 9.00 -52.33 -2.81
C TYR A 391 10.37 -52.89 -3.24
N LEU A 392 11.33 -52.01 -3.51
CA LEU A 392 12.76 -52.33 -3.42
C LEU A 392 13.25 -51.81 -2.07
N GLU A 393 13.56 -52.72 -1.14
CA GLU A 393 14.16 -52.37 0.14
C GLU A 393 15.54 -51.71 -0.05
N PRO A 394 15.79 -50.51 0.51
CA PRO A 394 17.14 -50.09 0.82
C PRO A 394 17.51 -50.63 2.21
N LYS A 395 18.35 -51.66 2.26
CA LYS A 395 19.09 -52.05 3.47
C LYS A 395 20.27 -51.10 3.67
N ILE A 396 20.32 -50.34 4.77
CA ILE A 396 21.56 -50.01 5.53
C ILE A 396 21.22 -49.92 7.04
N LEU A 397 22.19 -50.35 7.84
CA LEU A 397 22.14 -50.90 9.20
C LEU A 397 21.68 -49.96 10.34
N VAL A 398 20.88 -50.53 11.24
CA VAL A 398 20.35 -49.95 12.49
C VAL A 398 21.28 -50.27 13.66
N LYS A 399 21.66 -49.29 14.47
CA LYS A 399 21.89 -49.49 15.91
C LYS A 399 20.71 -48.92 16.67
N LYS A 400 20.07 -49.77 17.46
CA LYS A 400 18.95 -49.48 18.37
C LYS A 400 19.51 -48.93 19.68
N GLU A 401 18.96 -47.82 20.13
CA GLU A 401 18.77 -47.57 21.56
C GLU A 401 17.44 -46.82 21.73
N GLU A 402 16.61 -47.36 22.61
CA GLU A 402 15.29 -46.90 23.02
C GLU A 402 15.41 -45.68 23.93
N LEU A 403 14.37 -44.84 24.00
CA LEU A 403 13.90 -44.23 25.26
C LEU A 403 12.59 -43.43 25.05
N SER A 404 11.54 -43.97 25.67
CA SER A 404 10.40 -43.35 26.36
C SER A 404 9.62 -42.20 25.71
N GLU A 405 8.37 -42.53 25.35
CA GLU A 405 7.20 -41.65 25.41
C GLU A 405 6.95 -41.22 26.86
N ASP A 406 6.64 -39.94 27.09
CA ASP A 406 5.76 -39.56 28.20
C ASP A 406 5.00 -38.25 27.93
N SER A 407 3.68 -38.38 28.10
CA SER A 407 2.67 -37.41 28.53
C SER A 407 2.57 -36.03 27.87
N PHE A 408 1.52 -35.88 27.06
CA PHE A 408 0.86 -34.61 26.75
C PHE A 408 -0.52 -34.68 27.42
N ASP A 409 -0.81 -33.81 28.39
CA ASP A 409 -2.16 -33.64 28.94
C ASP A 409 -2.58 -32.17 28.90
N SER A 410 -3.71 -31.97 28.20
CA SER A 410 -4.80 -31.00 28.37
C SER A 410 -4.60 -29.71 29.18
N PHE A 411 -4.99 -28.55 28.63
CA PHE A 411 -6.34 -27.97 28.78
C PHE A 411 -6.53 -26.68 27.95
N SER A 412 -7.80 -26.33 27.82
CA SER A 412 -8.48 -25.43 26.89
C SER A 412 -8.50 -23.95 27.26
N GLU A 413 -8.86 -23.14 26.25
CA GLU A 413 -9.74 -21.96 26.30
C GLU A 413 -9.62 -20.94 27.46
N THR A 414 -9.29 -19.69 27.11
CA THR A 414 -10.12 -18.57 27.54
C THR A 414 -9.95 -17.35 26.64
N GLU A 415 -11.09 -16.90 26.13
CA GLU A 415 -11.32 -15.65 25.41
C GLU A 415 -11.72 -14.56 26.41
N LYS A 416 -11.37 -13.30 26.08
CA LYS A 416 -11.93 -12.01 26.56
C LYS A 416 -11.50 -11.49 27.94
N ALA A 417 -10.72 -10.40 27.92
CA ALA A 417 -11.13 -9.08 28.41
C ALA A 417 -9.94 -8.09 28.37
N ASN A 418 -10.06 -7.00 27.59
CA ASN A 418 -9.96 -5.63 28.11
C ASN A 418 -9.95 -4.60 26.97
N LYS A 419 -11.14 -4.01 26.75
CA LYS A 419 -11.33 -2.66 26.21
C LYS A 419 -11.29 -1.71 27.40
N GLN A 420 -10.25 -0.90 27.52
CA GLN A 420 -10.33 0.38 28.22
C GLN A 420 -9.55 1.42 27.43
N ILE A 421 -10.28 2.45 27.00
CA ILE A 421 -9.82 3.61 26.26
C ILE A 421 -9.28 4.60 27.31
N GLN A 422 -7.99 4.97 27.20
CA GLN A 422 -7.45 6.15 27.84
C GLN A 422 -7.43 7.29 26.82
N THR A 423 -8.10 8.38 27.16
CA THR A 423 -8.08 9.66 26.44
C THR A 423 -6.79 10.40 26.76
N THR A 424 -5.86 10.46 25.80
CA THR A 424 -4.82 11.48 25.72
C THR A 424 -5.23 12.48 24.65
N GLN A 425 -5.32 13.76 25.04
CA GLN A 425 -5.62 14.88 24.13
C GLN A 425 -4.56 14.93 23.02
N ASP A 426 -4.98 14.56 21.82
CA ASP A 426 -4.17 14.56 20.61
C ASP A 426 -4.36 15.89 19.87
N ASN A 427 -3.26 16.50 19.43
CA ASN A 427 -3.24 17.82 18.79
C ASN A 427 -3.70 17.76 17.31
N LYS A 428 -4.66 16.88 16.98
CA LYS A 428 -5.10 16.51 15.62
C LYS A 428 -6.61 16.64 15.37
N SER A 429 -7.34 17.37 16.22
CA SER A 429 -8.76 17.63 15.96
C SER A 429 -8.95 18.57 14.75
N PRO A 430 -9.89 18.28 13.82
CA PRO A 430 -10.20 19.15 12.68
C PRO A 430 -10.59 20.56 13.13
N LEU A 431 -10.12 21.58 12.41
CA LEU A 431 -10.40 22.98 12.66
C LEU A 431 -11.58 23.47 11.81
N ILE A 432 -12.68 23.85 12.44
CA ILE A 432 -13.88 24.36 11.78
C ILE A 432 -13.94 25.87 11.95
N LEU A 433 -14.03 26.62 10.85
CA LEU A 433 -14.26 28.06 10.88
C LEU A 433 -15.76 28.36 10.94
N LEU A 434 -16.20 29.07 11.97
CA LEU A 434 -17.57 29.49 12.20
C LEU A 434 -17.69 30.97 11.85
N VAL A 435 -18.53 31.31 10.88
CA VAL A 435 -18.72 32.68 10.38
C VAL A 435 -20.18 33.09 10.52
N ASP A 436 -20.45 34.05 11.41
CA ASP A 436 -21.79 34.58 11.69
C ASP A 436 -21.63 35.95 12.38
N ASP A 437 -22.48 36.92 12.07
CA ASP A 437 -22.39 38.27 12.61
C ASP A 437 -22.92 38.36 14.06
N ASN A 438 -23.74 37.39 14.47
CA ASN A 438 -24.29 37.30 15.81
C ASN A 438 -23.43 36.42 16.73
N MET A 439 -22.99 37.01 17.84
CA MET A 439 -22.17 36.33 18.84
C MET A 439 -22.85 35.17 19.56
N GLU A 440 -24.16 35.23 19.76
CA GLU A 440 -24.91 34.17 20.43
C GLU A 440 -24.95 32.90 19.56
N ASN A 441 -25.12 33.05 18.25
CA ASN A 441 -25.09 31.93 17.30
C ASN A 441 -23.73 31.22 17.28
N LEU A 442 -22.65 32.00 17.23
CA LEU A 442 -21.29 31.46 17.25
C LEU A 442 -20.97 30.72 18.55
N GLN A 443 -21.40 31.22 19.71
CA GLN A 443 -21.24 30.54 20.99
C GLN A 443 -22.01 29.21 21.04
N VAL A 444 -23.22 29.17 20.47
CA VAL A 444 -24.01 27.93 20.39
C VAL A 444 -23.31 26.89 19.50
N LEU A 445 -22.83 27.29 18.32
CA LEU A 445 -22.12 26.41 17.39
C LEU A 445 -20.80 25.91 17.98
N GLU A 446 -20.03 26.79 18.61
CA GLU A 446 -18.79 26.45 19.32
C GLU A 446 -19.02 25.41 20.41
N ASN A 447 -20.05 25.61 21.25
CA ASN A 447 -20.39 24.65 22.30
C ASN A 447 -20.83 23.30 21.73
N LEU A 448 -21.68 23.29 20.69
CA LEU A 448 -22.15 22.06 20.06
C LEU A 448 -20.98 21.26 19.47
N LEU A 449 -20.13 21.90 18.66
CA LEU A 449 -19.00 21.23 18.00
C LEU A 449 -17.86 20.88 18.98
N GLY A 450 -17.66 21.70 20.01
CA GLY A 450 -16.67 21.45 21.06
C GLY A 450 -16.97 20.19 21.88
N ILE A 451 -18.26 19.87 22.13
CA ILE A 451 -18.67 18.61 22.81
C ILE A 451 -18.20 17.37 22.03
N GLN A 452 -18.09 17.46 20.70
CA GLN A 452 -17.63 16.38 19.83
C GLN A 452 -16.10 16.38 19.63
N GLY A 453 -15.38 17.29 20.27
CA GLY A 453 -13.91 17.35 20.23
C GLY A 453 -13.33 18.05 19.00
N TYR A 454 -14.15 18.78 18.22
CA TYR A 454 -13.67 19.63 17.12
C TYR A 454 -13.03 20.91 17.65
N ARG A 455 -12.03 21.42 16.92
CA ARG A 455 -11.47 22.76 17.17
C ARG A 455 -12.27 23.77 16.37
N THR A 456 -12.62 24.90 16.96
CA THR A 456 -13.39 25.95 16.28
C THR A 456 -12.62 27.26 16.25
N ALA A 457 -12.77 28.01 15.16
CA ALA A 457 -12.34 29.39 15.04
C ALA A 457 -13.56 30.25 14.74
N LEU A 458 -13.62 31.47 15.29
CA LEU A 458 -14.78 32.35 15.17
C LEU A 458 -14.44 33.56 14.28
N ALA A 459 -15.31 33.88 13.34
CA ALA A 459 -15.26 35.09 12.54
C ALA A 459 -16.60 35.82 12.56
N ARG A 460 -16.58 37.11 12.91
CA ARG A 460 -17.80 37.94 13.06
C ARG A 460 -18.26 38.63 11.77
N SER A 461 -17.52 38.44 10.68
CA SER A 461 -17.89 38.96 9.36
C SER A 461 -17.15 38.21 8.26
N GLY A 462 -17.65 38.30 7.03
CA GLY A 462 -16.98 37.76 5.85
C GLY A 462 -15.54 38.25 5.72
N LYS A 463 -15.29 39.55 5.99
CA LYS A 463 -13.94 40.14 5.95
C LYS A 463 -12.97 39.50 6.95
N PHE A 464 -13.42 39.25 8.18
CA PHE A 464 -12.60 38.54 9.18
C PHE A 464 -12.33 37.10 8.77
N ALA A 465 -13.30 36.44 8.12
CA ALA A 465 -13.11 35.09 7.59
C ALA A 465 -12.05 35.05 6.48
N MET A 466 -12.06 36.04 5.56
CA MET A 466 -11.02 36.19 4.53
C MET A 466 -9.63 36.40 5.15
N ASP A 467 -9.51 37.30 6.13
CA ASP A 467 -8.24 37.56 6.81
C ASP A 467 -7.72 36.34 7.60
N PHE A 468 -8.63 35.51 8.10
CA PHE A 468 -8.29 34.27 8.80
C PHE A 468 -7.71 33.22 7.83
N LEU A 469 -8.32 33.03 6.65
CA LEU A 469 -7.85 32.06 5.66
C LEU A 469 -6.43 32.36 5.14
N ARG A 470 -6.05 33.64 5.09
CA ARG A 470 -4.68 34.04 4.73
C ARG A 470 -3.61 33.57 5.72
N LYS A 471 -4.00 33.25 6.96
CA LYS A 471 -3.08 32.89 8.05
C LYS A 471 -3.23 31.45 8.52
N ASN A 472 -4.40 30.84 8.33
CA ASN A 472 -4.74 29.52 8.83
C ASN A 472 -5.62 28.78 7.81
N LYS A 473 -5.46 27.46 7.71
CA LYS A 473 -6.30 26.61 6.84
C LYS A 473 -7.31 25.81 7.68
N PRO A 474 -8.61 26.16 7.68
CA PRO A 474 -9.63 25.35 8.31
C PRO A 474 -9.96 24.11 7.45
N ASP A 475 -10.43 23.08 8.13
CA ASP A 475 -10.85 21.83 7.50
C ASP A 475 -12.25 21.92 6.90
N LEU A 476 -13.11 22.78 7.45
CA LEU A 476 -14.48 23.05 7.02
C LEU A 476 -14.93 24.45 7.46
N ILE A 477 -15.81 25.08 6.69
CA ILE A 477 -16.37 26.41 7.01
C ILE A 477 -17.88 26.30 7.19
N LEU A 478 -18.39 26.77 8.32
CA LEU A 478 -19.81 27.05 8.54
C LEU A 478 -20.04 28.55 8.33
N LEU A 479 -20.83 28.90 7.31
CA LEU A 479 -20.93 30.27 6.82
C LEU A 479 -22.37 30.77 6.87
N ASP A 480 -22.64 31.81 7.65
CA ASP A 480 -23.94 32.49 7.60
C ASP A 480 -24.15 33.19 6.26
N ILE A 481 -25.38 33.09 5.74
CA ILE A 481 -25.76 33.73 4.48
C ILE A 481 -25.98 35.23 4.68
N MET A 482 -26.65 35.62 5.78
CA MET A 482 -27.08 36.99 5.99
C MET A 482 -26.13 37.70 6.95
N MET A 483 -25.10 38.34 6.40
CA MET A 483 -24.13 39.13 7.16
C MET A 483 -24.09 40.58 6.69
N PRO A 484 -23.70 41.54 7.56
CA PRO A 484 -23.47 42.93 7.18
C PRO A 484 -22.22 43.07 6.28
N GLU A 485 -22.21 44.10 5.45
CA GLU A 485 -21.13 44.47 4.51
C GLU A 485 -20.96 43.53 3.31
N ILE A 486 -20.70 42.24 3.55
CA ILE A 486 -20.51 41.21 2.51
C ILE A 486 -21.39 40.01 2.85
N ASP A 487 -22.21 39.58 1.90
CA ASP A 487 -23.11 38.43 2.12
C ASP A 487 -22.35 37.09 2.03
N GLY A 488 -22.92 36.03 2.61
CA GLY A 488 -22.28 34.71 2.62
C GLY A 488 -22.10 34.11 1.22
N TYR A 489 -22.93 34.47 0.25
CA TYR A 489 -22.79 33.97 -1.13
C TYR A 489 -21.55 34.55 -1.80
N GLU A 490 -21.31 35.85 -1.62
CA GLU A 490 -20.13 36.55 -2.11
C GLU A 490 -18.86 35.99 -1.45
N VAL A 491 -18.87 35.80 -0.14
CA VAL A 491 -17.74 35.16 0.59
C VAL A 491 -17.45 33.75 0.04
N CYS A 492 -18.48 32.93 -0.16
CA CYS A 492 -18.32 31.59 -0.72
C CYS A 492 -17.71 31.63 -2.12
N LYS A 493 -18.17 32.54 -2.97
CA LYS A 493 -17.67 32.69 -4.34
C LYS A 493 -16.22 33.15 -4.36
N GLU A 494 -15.82 34.06 -3.46
CA GLU A 494 -14.42 34.46 -3.30
C GLU A 494 -13.55 33.28 -2.84
N PHE A 495 -13.99 32.51 -1.84
CA PHE A 495 -13.28 31.31 -1.38
C PHE A 495 -13.12 30.25 -2.47
N LYS A 496 -14.14 30.07 -3.32
CA LYS A 496 -14.10 29.08 -4.41
C LYS A 496 -13.22 29.50 -5.59
N ASN A 497 -12.94 30.79 -5.73
CA ASN A 497 -12.02 31.32 -6.74
C ASN A 497 -10.56 31.41 -6.26
N ASP A 498 -10.30 31.23 -4.97
CA ASP A 498 -8.96 31.22 -4.39
C ASP A 498 -8.34 29.80 -4.48
N GLU A 499 -7.16 29.66 -5.09
CA GLU A 499 -6.50 28.36 -5.25
C GLU A 499 -6.23 27.64 -3.93
N GLU A 500 -6.03 28.37 -2.83
CA GLU A 500 -5.74 27.78 -1.53
C GLU A 500 -6.99 27.43 -0.72
N ALA A 501 -8.15 27.99 -1.07
CA ALA A 501 -9.41 27.82 -0.33
C ALA A 501 -10.51 27.09 -1.12
N LYS A 502 -10.34 26.92 -2.44
CA LYS A 502 -11.36 26.32 -3.33
C LYS A 502 -11.81 24.93 -2.90
N ASP A 503 -10.91 24.14 -2.33
CA ASP A 503 -11.16 22.75 -1.93
C ASP A 503 -11.73 22.63 -0.50
N ILE A 504 -11.84 23.74 0.24
CA ILE A 504 -12.41 23.72 1.60
C ILE A 504 -13.94 23.57 1.48
N PRO A 505 -14.56 22.58 2.16
CA PRO A 505 -16.01 22.42 2.17
C PRO A 505 -16.66 23.59 2.94
N ILE A 506 -17.66 24.21 2.31
CA ILE A 506 -18.45 25.31 2.87
C ILE A 506 -19.89 24.82 3.05
N ILE A 507 -20.38 24.88 4.28
CA ILE A 507 -21.77 24.59 4.64
C ILE A 507 -22.43 25.91 5.04
N PHE A 508 -23.49 26.29 4.33
CA PHE A 508 -24.23 27.50 4.65
C PHE A 508 -25.08 27.37 5.91
N LEU A 509 -25.23 28.44 6.68
CA LEU A 509 -26.20 28.56 7.77
C LEU A 509 -27.32 29.48 7.29
N THR A 510 -28.57 29.00 7.29
CA THR A 510 -29.70 29.75 6.72
C THR A 510 -30.90 29.83 7.65
N ALA A 511 -31.53 31.01 7.72
CA ALA A 511 -32.84 31.20 8.33
C ALA A 511 -34.00 31.06 7.32
N LYS A 512 -33.69 30.98 6.01
CA LYS A 512 -34.65 30.82 4.92
C LYS A 512 -34.59 29.40 4.36
N THR A 513 -35.72 28.70 4.38
CA THR A 513 -35.97 27.40 3.74
C THR A 513 -36.55 27.57 2.34
N GLY A 514 -36.26 28.69 1.67
CA GLY A 514 -36.72 28.91 0.30
C GLY A 514 -35.80 28.20 -0.68
N ILE A 515 -36.37 27.36 -1.56
CA ILE A 515 -35.66 26.61 -2.62
C ILE A 515 -34.66 27.49 -3.39
N ASP A 516 -35.02 28.73 -3.70
CA ASP A 516 -34.15 29.66 -4.45
C ASP A 516 -32.86 30.01 -3.69
N SER A 517 -32.91 30.08 -2.35
CA SER A 517 -31.75 30.40 -1.51
C SER A 517 -30.78 29.21 -1.41
N ILE A 518 -31.30 27.99 -1.43
CA ILE A 518 -30.52 26.76 -1.42
C ILE A 518 -29.86 26.54 -2.80
N VAL A 519 -30.62 26.69 -3.88
CA VAL A 519 -30.11 26.59 -5.26
C VAL A 519 -28.98 27.58 -5.49
N LYS A 520 -29.19 28.85 -5.12
CA LYS A 520 -28.16 29.88 -5.21
C LYS A 520 -26.90 29.52 -4.40
N GLY A 521 -27.06 28.87 -3.25
CA GLY A 521 -25.93 28.43 -2.42
C GLY A 521 -25.06 27.38 -3.09
N PHE A 522 -25.67 26.37 -3.70
CA PHE A 522 -24.93 25.35 -4.45
C PHE A 522 -24.29 25.91 -5.73
N GLU A 523 -24.96 26.83 -6.43
CA GLU A 523 -24.37 27.53 -7.60
C GLU A 523 -23.13 28.36 -7.24
N CYS A 524 -23.04 28.83 -6.00
CA CYS A 524 -21.87 29.55 -5.48
C CYS A 524 -20.74 28.62 -5.00
N GLY A 525 -20.92 27.30 -5.06
CA GLY A 525 -19.90 26.29 -4.74
C GLY A 525 -19.91 25.78 -3.30
N ALA A 526 -20.97 26.04 -2.52
CA ALA A 526 -21.16 25.38 -1.23
C ALA A 526 -21.47 23.90 -1.40
N VAL A 527 -21.05 23.09 -0.42
CA VAL A 527 -21.25 21.64 -0.45
C VAL A 527 -22.51 21.21 0.31
N ASP A 528 -23.06 22.09 1.16
CA ASP A 528 -24.27 21.81 1.94
C ASP A 528 -24.84 23.08 2.61
N TYR A 529 -25.93 22.93 3.36
CA TYR A 529 -26.48 23.97 4.24
C TYR A 529 -27.03 23.38 5.55
N VAL A 530 -27.29 24.22 6.56
CA VAL A 530 -27.92 23.90 7.85
C VAL A 530 -28.90 25.01 8.21
N THR A 531 -30.09 24.65 8.67
CA THR A 531 -31.14 25.60 9.04
C THR A 531 -30.96 26.12 10.46
N LYS A 532 -31.33 27.39 10.67
CA LYS A 532 -31.46 28.05 11.97
C LYS A 532 -32.94 27.99 12.41
N PRO A 533 -33.26 27.60 13.67
CA PRO A 533 -32.37 27.26 14.78
C PRO A 533 -31.68 25.88 14.61
N PHE A 534 -30.45 25.76 15.09
CA PHE A 534 -29.60 24.59 14.84
C PHE A 534 -30.11 23.31 15.53
N ASN A 535 -30.34 22.26 14.76
CA ASN A 535 -30.48 20.90 15.30
C ASN A 535 -29.10 20.25 15.45
N SER A 536 -28.75 19.86 16.68
CA SER A 536 -27.43 19.27 16.99
C SER A 536 -27.12 18.02 16.16
N ARG A 537 -28.08 17.11 15.99
CA ARG A 537 -27.87 15.86 15.23
C ARG A 537 -27.67 16.13 13.74
N GLU A 538 -28.45 17.04 13.17
CA GLU A 538 -28.35 17.44 11.76
C GLU A 538 -27.01 18.10 11.47
N LEU A 539 -26.63 19.09 12.29
CA LEU A 539 -25.36 19.80 12.20
C LEU A 539 -24.18 18.83 12.25
N PHE A 540 -24.15 17.92 13.24
CA PHE A 540 -23.06 16.96 13.37
C PHE A 540 -22.96 16.02 12.18
N THR A 541 -24.10 15.49 11.72
CA THR A 541 -24.10 14.53 10.60
C THR A 541 -23.55 15.17 9.33
N ARG A 542 -23.94 16.40 9.02
CA ARG A 542 -23.44 17.11 7.84
C ARG A 542 -21.96 17.44 7.97
N VAL A 543 -21.54 17.99 9.13
CA VAL A 543 -20.15 18.33 9.39
C VAL A 543 -19.23 17.09 9.32
N SER A 544 -19.60 15.99 9.97
CA SER A 544 -18.77 14.78 9.99
C SER A 544 -18.65 14.14 8.61
N THR A 545 -19.74 14.11 7.83
CA THR A 545 -19.75 13.53 6.48
C THR A 545 -18.79 14.27 5.55
N HIS A 546 -18.84 15.60 5.52
CA HIS A 546 -17.98 16.39 4.65
C HIS A 546 -16.50 16.38 5.09
N LEU A 547 -16.24 16.31 6.40
CA LEU A 547 -14.88 16.10 6.90
C LEU A 547 -14.30 14.74 6.51
N GLU A 548 -15.09 13.66 6.62
CA GLU A 548 -14.64 12.31 6.24
C GLU A 548 -14.38 12.20 4.73
N LEU A 549 -15.24 12.81 3.91
CA LEU A 549 -15.05 12.87 2.46
C LEU A 549 -13.77 13.61 2.09
N LYS A 550 -13.52 14.80 2.66
CA LYS A 550 -12.29 15.57 2.43
C LYS A 550 -11.05 14.77 2.81
N LEU A 551 -11.01 14.19 4.01
CA LEU A 551 -9.87 13.40 4.48
C LEU A 551 -9.58 12.18 3.59
N THR A 552 -10.63 11.56 3.05
CA THR A 552 -10.49 10.42 2.13
C THR A 552 -9.92 10.88 0.78
N GLN A 553 -10.37 12.02 0.27
CA GLN A 553 -9.89 12.60 -0.98
C GLN A 553 -8.41 13.02 -0.89
N GLU A 554 -8.01 13.68 0.19
CA GLU A 554 -6.61 14.07 0.42
C GLU A 554 -5.68 12.85 0.47
N LYS A 555 -6.08 11.79 1.19
CA LYS A 555 -5.32 10.53 1.24
C LYS A 555 -5.20 9.87 -0.14
N LEU A 556 -6.21 9.98 -0.98
CA LEU A 556 -6.21 9.38 -2.31
C LEU A 556 -5.32 10.15 -3.29
N LEU A 557 -5.42 11.49 -3.31
CA LEU A 557 -4.56 12.35 -4.11
C LEU A 557 -3.09 12.13 -3.77
N GLN A 558 -2.77 12.06 -2.48
CA GLN A 558 -1.43 11.72 -2.01
C GLN A 558 -0.98 10.35 -2.55
N LYS A 559 -1.88 9.35 -2.58
CA LYS A 559 -1.58 8.02 -3.11
C LYS A 559 -1.28 8.04 -4.61
N VAL A 560 -2.03 8.82 -5.38
CA VAL A 560 -1.87 8.95 -6.85
C VAL A 560 -0.54 9.63 -7.17
N GLU A 561 -0.19 10.70 -6.47
CA GLU A 561 1.08 11.40 -6.65
C GLU A 561 2.29 10.53 -6.23
N GLU A 562 2.18 9.78 -5.14
CA GLU A 562 3.16 8.75 -4.74
C GLU A 562 3.34 7.67 -5.82
N LEU A 563 2.26 7.29 -6.52
CA LEU A 563 2.29 6.28 -7.58
C LEU A 563 2.87 6.81 -8.89
N ASP A 564 2.56 8.05 -9.28
CA ASP A 564 3.08 8.67 -10.50
C ASP A 564 4.57 8.97 -10.40
N THR A 565 5.03 9.46 -9.25
CA THR A 565 6.46 9.65 -8.97
C THR A 565 7.21 8.31 -8.97
N ALA A 566 6.61 7.25 -8.43
CA ALA A 566 7.16 5.89 -8.49
C ALA A 566 7.22 5.33 -9.93
N ASN A 567 6.19 5.57 -10.76
CA ASN A 567 6.14 5.11 -12.15
C ASN A 567 7.12 5.86 -13.06
N ALA A 568 7.24 7.18 -12.94
CA ALA A 568 8.21 7.96 -13.72
C ALA A 568 9.66 7.57 -13.40
N THR A 569 9.96 7.27 -12.14
CA THR A 569 11.27 6.75 -11.70
C THR A 569 11.54 5.36 -12.29
N LYS A 570 10.49 4.53 -12.41
CA LYS A 570 10.52 3.16 -12.96
C LYS A 570 10.81 3.12 -14.47
N ASP A 571 10.13 3.93 -15.27
CA ASP A 571 10.29 3.92 -16.74
C ASP A 571 11.68 4.37 -17.20
N LYS A 572 12.30 5.22 -16.39
CA LYS A 572 13.61 5.78 -16.62
C LYS A 572 14.73 4.82 -16.20
N PHE A 573 14.49 4.04 -15.16
CA PHE A 573 15.31 2.89 -14.76
C PHE A 573 15.33 1.80 -15.83
N PHE A 574 14.20 1.56 -16.51
CA PHE A 574 14.14 0.62 -17.65
C PHE A 574 15.06 1.01 -18.80
N SER A 575 15.23 2.31 -19.08
CA SER A 575 16.16 2.78 -20.10
C SER A 575 17.64 2.52 -19.73
N ILE A 576 17.99 2.66 -18.45
CA ILE A 576 19.35 2.45 -17.94
C ILE A 576 19.71 0.96 -17.99
N ILE A 577 18.82 0.08 -17.51
CA ILE A 577 19.03 -1.37 -17.54
C ILE A 577 19.14 -1.89 -18.97
N GLY A 578 18.22 -1.50 -19.85
CA GLY A 578 18.21 -1.97 -21.23
C GLY A 578 19.50 -1.62 -21.96
N HIS A 579 20.01 -0.40 -21.74
CA HIS A 579 21.27 0.04 -22.31
C HIS A 579 22.49 -0.72 -21.74
N ASP A 580 22.52 -0.97 -20.44
CA ASP A 580 23.67 -1.62 -19.80
C ASP A 580 23.69 -3.14 -20.02
N LEU A 581 22.52 -3.79 -20.10
CA LEU A 581 22.39 -5.16 -20.61
C LEU A 581 22.87 -5.27 -22.06
N SER A 582 22.50 -4.32 -22.92
CA SER A 582 22.95 -4.30 -24.32
C SER A 582 24.48 -4.22 -24.43
N ASN A 583 25.15 -3.50 -23.52
CA ASN A 583 26.62 -3.44 -23.48
C ASN A 583 27.26 -4.76 -23.02
N LEU A 584 26.64 -5.45 -22.06
CA LEU A 584 27.07 -6.78 -21.63
C LEU A 584 27.01 -7.77 -22.80
N PHE A 585 25.89 -7.80 -23.53
CA PHE A 585 25.72 -8.68 -24.68
C PHE A 585 26.57 -8.29 -25.89
N GLY A 586 26.80 -6.99 -26.11
CA GLY A 586 27.70 -6.50 -27.17
C GLY A 586 29.13 -7.04 -27.01
N SER A 587 29.61 -7.19 -25.77
CA SER A 587 30.93 -7.75 -25.48
C SER A 587 31.01 -9.23 -25.87
N PHE A 588 29.96 -10.01 -25.60
CA PHE A 588 29.87 -11.41 -26.02
C PHE A 588 29.74 -11.57 -27.54
N LEU A 589 28.94 -10.72 -28.20
CA LEU A 589 28.80 -10.73 -29.66
C LEU A 589 30.12 -10.43 -30.36
N ASN A 590 30.88 -9.46 -29.87
CA ASN A 590 32.21 -9.14 -30.39
C ASN A 590 33.19 -10.32 -30.28
N ILE A 591 33.11 -11.10 -29.19
CA ILE A 591 33.95 -12.29 -29.00
C ILE A 591 33.59 -13.39 -30.00
N MET A 592 32.29 -13.62 -30.22
CA MET A 592 31.81 -14.57 -31.22
C MET A 592 32.22 -14.16 -32.63
N GLU A 593 32.17 -12.87 -32.94
CA GLU A 593 32.61 -12.34 -34.22
C GLU A 593 34.13 -12.50 -34.41
N MET A 594 34.92 -12.29 -33.35
CA MET A 594 36.36 -12.52 -33.33
C MET A 594 36.70 -14.00 -33.55
N TRP A 595 36.03 -14.91 -32.86
CA TRP A 595 36.21 -16.36 -33.03
C TRP A 595 35.85 -16.82 -34.45
N ARG A 596 34.85 -16.19 -35.08
CA ARG A 596 34.48 -16.46 -36.47
C ARG A 596 35.56 -16.01 -37.46
N TYR A 597 36.33 -14.99 -37.12
CA TYR A 597 37.36 -14.39 -37.98
C TYR A 597 38.71 -15.13 -37.90
N TYR A 598 39.08 -15.67 -36.74
CA TYR A 598 40.35 -16.37 -36.54
C TYR A 598 40.24 -17.89 -36.78
N LYS A 599 40.34 -18.30 -38.06
CA LYS A 599 40.21 -19.69 -38.52
C LYS A 599 41.29 -20.67 -37.99
N ASN A 600 42.42 -20.16 -37.47
CA ASN A 600 43.58 -20.95 -37.01
C ASN A 600 43.90 -20.76 -35.50
N GLY A 601 42.90 -20.36 -34.71
CA GLY A 601 43.07 -20.09 -33.28
C GLY A 601 43.37 -18.61 -32.99
N VAL A 602 42.97 -18.18 -31.81
CA VAL A 602 43.14 -16.80 -31.34
C VAL A 602 44.56 -16.62 -30.81
N PRO A 603 45.33 -15.61 -31.28
CA PRO A 603 46.63 -15.27 -30.71
C PRO A 603 46.56 -15.08 -29.20
N GLU A 604 47.59 -15.50 -28.46
CA GLU A 604 47.54 -15.55 -26.99
C GLU A 604 47.34 -14.15 -26.35
N ASP A 605 47.88 -13.10 -26.97
CA ASP A 605 47.66 -11.70 -26.56
C ASP A 605 46.22 -11.22 -26.78
N GLN A 606 45.59 -11.65 -27.88
CA GLN A 606 44.18 -11.40 -28.21
C GLN A 606 43.25 -12.22 -27.30
N PHE A 607 43.64 -13.45 -26.96
CA PHE A 607 42.89 -14.32 -26.05
C PHE A 607 42.85 -13.75 -24.63
N VAL A 608 43.97 -13.24 -24.13
CA VAL A 608 44.04 -12.54 -22.84
C VAL A 608 43.18 -11.27 -22.84
N LYS A 609 43.17 -10.48 -23.92
CA LYS A 609 42.29 -9.30 -24.06
C LYS A 609 40.80 -9.68 -24.05
N VAL A 610 40.45 -10.78 -24.68
CA VAL A 610 39.09 -11.34 -24.68
C VAL A 610 38.70 -11.79 -23.27
N LEU A 611 39.55 -12.56 -22.59
CA LEU A 611 39.31 -13.00 -21.21
C LEU A 611 39.12 -11.82 -20.26
N ASN A 612 39.96 -10.79 -20.36
CA ASN A 612 39.82 -9.56 -19.58
C ASN A 612 38.50 -8.83 -19.90
N SER A 613 38.07 -8.84 -21.17
CA SER A 613 36.79 -8.23 -21.58
C SER A 613 35.58 -9.02 -21.06
N VAL A 614 35.65 -10.35 -21.03
CA VAL A 614 34.63 -11.23 -20.42
C VAL A 614 34.58 -11.01 -18.93
N GLN A 615 35.74 -11.00 -18.25
CA GLN A 615 35.83 -10.78 -16.82
C GLN A 615 35.24 -9.41 -16.43
N ASN A 616 35.65 -8.33 -17.12
CA ASN A 616 35.10 -7.00 -16.89
C ASN A 616 33.59 -6.93 -17.14
N SER A 617 33.10 -7.63 -18.17
CA SER A 617 31.66 -7.70 -18.45
C SER A 617 30.92 -8.49 -17.37
N ALA A 618 31.48 -9.60 -16.89
CA ALA A 618 30.90 -10.39 -15.80
C ALA A 618 30.85 -9.59 -14.48
N GLU A 619 31.93 -8.89 -14.13
CA GLU A 619 32.00 -8.01 -12.96
C GLU A 619 30.98 -6.85 -13.06
N MET A 620 30.82 -6.27 -14.25
CA MET A 620 29.84 -5.22 -14.50
C MET A 620 28.40 -5.74 -14.42
N GLY A 621 28.13 -6.94 -14.94
CA GLY A 621 26.83 -7.60 -14.83
C GLY A 621 26.47 -8.00 -13.40
N TYR A 622 27.45 -8.48 -12.63
CA TYR A 622 27.30 -8.78 -11.22
C TYR A 622 27.00 -7.53 -10.40
N THR A 623 27.74 -6.44 -10.62
CA THR A 623 27.52 -5.15 -9.95
C THR A 623 26.15 -4.56 -10.30
N LEU A 624 25.76 -4.64 -11.58
CA LEU A 624 24.44 -4.21 -12.03
C LEU A 624 23.34 -5.01 -11.32
N LEU A 625 23.49 -6.33 -11.21
CA LEU A 625 22.55 -7.20 -10.53
C LEU A 625 22.44 -6.87 -9.02
N LEU A 626 23.56 -6.65 -8.33
CA LEU A 626 23.54 -6.22 -6.92
C LEU A 626 22.84 -4.87 -6.75
N ASN A 627 23.15 -3.88 -7.58
CA ASN A 627 22.51 -2.56 -7.52
C ASN A 627 21.00 -2.65 -7.81
N LEU A 628 20.60 -3.49 -8.76
CA LEU A 628 19.19 -3.78 -9.06
C LEU A 628 18.46 -4.40 -7.86
N LEU A 629 19.13 -5.31 -7.16
CA LEU A 629 18.60 -5.97 -5.97
C LEU A 629 18.45 -5.01 -4.78
N GLU A 630 19.46 -4.19 -4.52
CA GLU A 630 19.41 -3.16 -3.47
C GLU A 630 18.30 -2.14 -3.73
N TRP A 631 18.17 -1.68 -4.97
CA TRP A 631 17.13 -0.73 -5.36
C TRP A 631 15.71 -1.34 -5.27
N SER A 632 15.53 -2.58 -5.73
CA SER A 632 14.24 -3.29 -5.62
C SER A 632 13.77 -3.42 -4.16
N ARG A 633 14.71 -3.64 -3.23
CA ARG A 633 14.42 -3.70 -1.78
C ARG A 633 14.00 -2.36 -1.19
N LEU A 634 14.56 -1.26 -1.68
CA LEU A 634 14.17 0.09 -1.30
C LEU A 634 12.76 0.41 -1.77
N GLN A 635 12.48 0.20 -3.06
CA GLN A 635 11.19 0.53 -3.69
C GLN A 635 10.01 -0.29 -3.14
N THR A 636 10.27 -1.50 -2.66
CA THR A 636 9.23 -2.34 -2.02
C THR A 636 8.98 -1.97 -0.56
N GLY A 637 9.69 -0.98 0.00
CA GLY A 637 9.58 -0.57 1.41
C GLY A 637 10.06 -1.62 2.40
N ARG A 638 10.74 -2.68 1.93
CA ARG A 638 11.11 -3.87 2.71
C ARG A 638 12.57 -3.92 3.11
N MET A 639 13.38 -2.92 2.78
CA MET A 639 14.72 -2.79 3.34
C MET A 639 14.60 -2.28 4.79
N PRO A 640 14.80 -3.15 5.81
CA PRO A 640 14.68 -2.75 7.20
C PRO A 640 15.73 -1.69 7.48
N PHE A 641 15.27 -0.50 7.84
CA PHE A 641 16.13 0.60 8.24
C PHE A 641 16.44 0.41 9.71
N LYS A 642 17.62 -0.12 10.01
CA LYS A 642 18.04 -0.40 11.38
C LYS A 642 19.18 0.53 11.74
N GLN A 643 18.84 1.62 12.42
CA GLN A 643 19.85 2.51 12.96
C GLN A 643 20.51 1.89 14.19
N GLU A 644 21.84 1.89 14.18
CA GLU A 644 22.66 1.49 15.31
C GLU A 644 23.81 2.47 15.50
N ARG A 645 24.46 2.41 16.68
CA ARG A 645 25.63 3.24 16.96
C ARG A 645 26.83 2.67 16.21
N ILE A 646 27.41 3.47 15.32
CA ILE A 646 28.54 3.09 14.48
C ILE A 646 29.73 3.97 14.84
N HIS A 647 30.89 3.34 15.07
CA HIS A 647 32.18 4.03 15.10
C HIS A 647 32.62 4.32 13.67
N LEU A 648 32.50 5.59 13.25
CA LEU A 648 32.65 5.96 11.84
C LEU A 648 34.03 5.59 11.29
N LYS A 649 35.10 5.86 12.07
CA LYS A 649 36.48 5.56 11.67
C LYS A 649 36.67 4.07 11.37
N GLN A 650 36.21 3.19 12.25
CA GLN A 650 36.37 1.74 12.09
C GLN A 650 35.65 1.23 10.82
N MET A 651 34.41 1.68 10.59
CA MET A 651 33.66 1.28 9.41
C MET A 651 34.35 1.72 8.11
N VAL A 652 34.79 2.98 8.03
CA VAL A 652 35.47 3.50 6.82
C VAL A 652 36.82 2.82 6.60
N GLU A 653 37.56 2.50 7.67
CA GLU A 653 38.82 1.74 7.58
C GLU A 653 38.61 0.34 6.98
N GLU A 654 37.54 -0.36 7.35
CA GLU A 654 37.17 -1.66 6.77
C GLU A 654 36.87 -1.52 5.27
N THR A 655 36.09 -0.50 4.87
CA THR A 655 35.80 -0.22 3.46
C THR A 655 37.09 0.13 2.68
N PHE A 656 38.02 0.89 3.28
CA PHE A 656 39.30 1.27 2.67
C PHE A 656 40.17 0.06 2.38
N ARG A 657 40.34 -0.86 3.35
CA ARG A 657 41.14 -2.08 3.17
C ARG A 657 40.64 -2.94 2.01
N LEU A 658 39.32 -2.99 1.80
CA LEU A 658 38.72 -3.73 0.68
C LEU A 658 39.04 -3.12 -0.70
N LEU A 659 39.25 -1.81 -0.76
CA LEU A 659 39.49 -1.07 -2.01
C LEU A 659 40.96 -0.76 -2.27
N GLU A 660 41.82 -0.97 -1.27
CA GLU A 660 43.25 -0.70 -1.31
C GLU A 660 43.95 -1.42 -2.48
N SER A 661 43.58 -2.68 -2.77
CA SER A 661 44.15 -3.43 -3.90
C SER A 661 43.86 -2.77 -5.26
N ASN A 662 42.75 -2.05 -5.39
CA ASN A 662 42.37 -1.37 -6.61
C ASN A 662 43.11 -0.03 -6.75
N ALA A 663 43.30 0.69 -5.63
CA ALA A 663 44.12 1.90 -5.60
C ALA A 663 45.60 1.59 -5.88
N MET A 664 46.16 0.52 -5.30
CA MET A 664 47.54 0.08 -5.54
C MET A 664 47.82 -0.22 -7.02
N LYS A 665 46.86 -0.81 -7.76
CA LYS A 665 47.01 -1.03 -9.21
C LYS A 665 47.24 0.26 -10.01
N LYS A 666 46.76 1.40 -9.50
CA LYS A 666 46.94 2.74 -10.08
C LYS A 666 47.95 3.59 -9.28
N ASN A 667 48.74 3.01 -8.37
CA ASN A 667 49.61 3.74 -7.45
C ASN A 667 48.93 4.97 -6.81
N ILE A 668 47.65 4.87 -6.47
CA ILE A 668 46.91 5.97 -5.85
C ILE A 668 47.23 6.00 -4.36
N GLU A 669 47.60 7.16 -3.83
CA GLU A 669 47.78 7.35 -2.39
C GLU A 669 46.42 7.57 -1.73
N MET A 670 46.13 6.78 -0.68
CA MET A 670 44.87 6.85 0.06
C MET A 670 45.12 7.33 1.48
N SER A 671 44.43 8.38 1.91
CA SER A 671 44.53 8.94 3.27
C SER A 671 43.17 9.00 3.97
N LEU A 672 43.18 8.84 5.29
CA LEU A 672 41.98 8.83 6.12
C LEU A 672 42.14 9.84 7.27
N ASN A 673 41.27 10.85 7.29
CA ASN A 673 41.26 11.95 8.25
C ASN A 673 39.92 11.99 8.99
N ILE A 674 39.66 10.96 9.80
CA ILE A 674 38.45 10.80 10.60
C ILE A 674 38.85 10.75 12.09
N PRO A 675 38.33 11.65 12.94
CA PRO A 675 38.54 11.60 14.39
C PRO A 675 38.05 10.27 15.02
N GLU A 676 38.76 9.79 16.05
CA GLU A 676 38.48 8.47 16.65
C GLU A 676 37.19 8.40 17.47
N ASP A 677 36.72 9.55 17.97
CA ASP A 677 35.61 9.70 18.90
C ASP A 677 34.24 9.87 18.22
N ILE A 678 34.21 9.88 16.88
CA ILE A 678 32.96 10.07 16.14
C ILE A 678 32.13 8.79 16.14
N THR A 679 30.99 8.88 16.83
CA THR A 679 29.91 7.90 16.77
C THR A 679 28.67 8.52 16.12
N ILE A 680 28.09 7.77 15.19
CA ILE A 680 26.90 8.17 14.44
C ILE A 680 25.78 7.15 14.62
N PHE A 681 24.53 7.58 14.42
CA PHE A 681 23.37 6.71 14.49
C PHE A 681 22.80 6.48 13.09
N ALA A 682 23.21 5.40 12.44
CA ALA A 682 22.92 5.12 11.04
C ALA A 682 22.73 3.62 10.80
N ASP A 683 22.17 3.27 9.65
CA ASP A 683 22.14 1.90 9.14
C ASP A 683 23.50 1.58 8.51
N ILE A 684 24.22 0.64 9.12
CA ILE A 684 25.59 0.29 8.73
C ILE A 684 25.68 -0.19 7.29
N ASN A 685 24.69 -0.94 6.80
CA ASN A 685 24.75 -1.53 5.46
C ASN A 685 24.53 -0.46 4.39
N MET A 686 23.57 0.43 4.61
CA MET A 686 23.31 1.54 3.70
C MET A 686 24.50 2.50 3.66
N LEU A 687 25.05 2.84 4.82
CA LEU A 687 26.18 3.76 4.91
C LEU A 687 27.47 3.18 4.35
N ASP A 688 27.80 1.91 4.64
CA ASP A 688 28.95 1.23 4.02
C ASP A 688 28.80 1.20 2.49
N THR A 689 27.62 0.85 1.97
CA THR A 689 27.39 0.86 0.52
C THR A 689 27.53 2.26 -0.07
N THR A 690 27.07 3.32 0.61
CA THR A 690 27.28 4.71 0.19
C THR A 690 28.77 5.04 0.12
N ILE A 691 29.52 4.83 1.20
CA ILE A 691 30.96 5.14 1.26
C ILE A 691 31.75 4.32 0.22
N ARG A 692 31.48 3.03 0.12
CA ARG A 692 32.12 2.13 -0.85
C ARG A 692 31.89 2.59 -2.29
N ASN A 693 30.68 3.03 -2.64
CA ASN A 693 30.37 3.55 -3.97
C ASN A 693 31.08 4.88 -4.27
N LEU A 694 31.14 5.79 -3.29
CA LEU A 694 31.86 7.06 -3.45
C LEU A 694 33.37 6.85 -3.61
N VAL A 695 33.98 6.02 -2.76
CA VAL A 695 35.43 5.70 -2.83
C VAL A 695 35.76 4.91 -4.10
N SER A 696 34.90 3.96 -4.52
CA SER A 696 35.09 3.25 -5.79
C SER A 696 35.05 4.19 -6.99
N ASN A 697 34.16 5.19 -6.99
CA ASN A 697 34.14 6.22 -8.03
C ASN A 697 35.40 7.08 -8.00
N ALA A 698 35.84 7.52 -6.83
CA ALA A 698 37.10 8.26 -6.67
C ALA A 698 38.29 7.49 -7.30
N ILE A 699 38.43 6.19 -7.02
CA ILE A 699 39.49 5.34 -7.61
C ILE A 699 39.37 5.25 -9.15
N LYS A 700 38.14 5.18 -9.68
CA LYS A 700 37.91 5.11 -11.13
C LYS A 700 38.33 6.39 -11.86
N PHE A 701 38.08 7.56 -11.25
CA PHE A 701 38.31 8.86 -11.88
C PHE A 701 39.65 9.53 -11.51
N THR A 702 40.40 8.95 -10.57
CA THR A 702 41.76 9.38 -10.23
C THR A 702 42.79 8.78 -11.20
N PRO A 703 43.75 9.55 -11.73
CA PRO A 703 44.82 9.06 -12.60
C PRO A 703 45.86 8.24 -11.82
N ASN A 704 46.79 7.59 -12.54
CA ASN A 704 47.88 6.83 -11.92
C ASN A 704 48.82 7.76 -11.14
N GLY A 705 49.12 7.45 -9.87
CA GLY A 705 49.90 8.32 -8.99
C GLY A 705 49.11 9.49 -8.37
N GLY A 706 47.79 9.50 -8.48
CA GLY A 706 46.94 10.51 -7.82
C GLY A 706 46.64 10.21 -6.35
N GLU A 707 45.79 11.02 -5.74
CA GLU A 707 45.47 10.96 -4.31
C GLU A 707 43.96 10.90 -4.07
N ILE A 708 43.58 10.12 -3.05
CA ILE A 708 42.21 10.05 -2.54
C ILE A 708 42.26 10.24 -1.02
N SER A 709 41.38 11.09 -0.49
CA SER A 709 41.23 11.29 0.95
C SER A 709 39.78 11.13 1.37
N VAL A 710 39.56 10.48 2.52
CA VAL A 710 38.25 10.50 3.18
C VAL A 710 38.39 11.20 4.51
N SER A 711 37.51 12.17 4.75
CA SER A 711 37.50 12.99 5.95
C SER A 711 36.10 13.06 6.54
N SER A 712 36.03 13.39 7.82
CA SER A 712 34.75 13.69 8.47
C SER A 712 34.87 14.91 9.38
N GLU A 713 33.85 15.75 9.37
CA GLU A 713 33.76 16.93 10.24
C GLU A 713 32.42 16.96 10.96
N ARG A 714 32.46 17.13 12.29
CA ARG A 714 31.26 17.29 13.13
C ARG A 714 30.89 18.77 13.20
N LYS A 715 29.66 19.12 12.80
CA LYS A 715 29.04 20.45 12.99
C LYS A 715 27.92 20.37 14.03
N ASP A 716 27.35 21.53 14.40
CA ASP A 716 26.34 21.64 15.47
C ASP A 716 25.03 20.86 15.22
N SER A 717 24.72 20.51 13.98
CA SER A 717 23.45 19.86 13.58
C SER A 717 23.61 18.61 12.70
N PHE A 718 24.81 18.38 12.15
CA PHE A 718 25.08 17.26 11.27
C PHE A 718 26.56 16.87 11.29
N ILE A 719 26.85 15.65 10.84
CA ILE A 719 28.19 15.19 10.52
C ILE A 719 28.34 15.16 9.01
N GLU A 720 29.40 15.79 8.51
CA GLU A 720 29.78 15.70 7.11
C GLU A 720 30.85 14.63 6.94
N ILE A 721 30.65 13.73 5.97
CA ILE A 721 31.64 12.74 5.54
C ILE A 721 31.95 13.05 4.09
N ALA A 722 33.22 13.34 3.77
CA ALA A 722 33.65 13.77 2.46
C ALA A 722 34.70 12.83 1.87
N VAL A 723 34.50 12.42 0.62
CA VAL A 723 35.43 11.67 -0.21
C VAL A 723 35.97 12.61 -1.28
N LYS A 724 37.27 12.92 -1.22
CA LYS A 724 37.95 13.80 -2.16
C LYS A 724 38.93 13.00 -3.02
N ASP A 725 38.90 13.23 -4.32
CA ASP A 725 39.82 12.69 -5.31
C ASP A 725 40.61 13.79 -6.00
N SER A 726 41.81 13.47 -6.48
CA SER A 726 42.63 14.32 -7.37
C SER A 726 42.40 14.00 -8.86
N GLY A 727 41.18 13.61 -9.21
CA GLY A 727 40.82 13.12 -10.54
C GLY A 727 40.58 14.20 -11.58
N VAL A 728 39.91 13.81 -12.66
CA VAL A 728 39.62 14.70 -13.81
C VAL A 728 38.62 15.81 -13.50
N GLY A 729 37.94 15.77 -12.36
CA GLY A 729 36.88 16.70 -12.00
C GLY A 729 35.63 16.61 -12.88
N ILE A 730 34.63 17.43 -12.55
CA ILE A 730 33.31 17.47 -13.19
C ILE A 730 33.05 18.91 -13.63
N GLU A 731 32.65 19.08 -14.89
CA GLU A 731 32.28 20.38 -15.44
C GLU A 731 31.08 21.00 -14.69
N PRO A 732 31.07 22.33 -14.43
CA PRO A 732 30.02 23.00 -13.64
C PRO A 732 28.60 22.76 -14.14
N GLU A 733 28.43 22.66 -15.47
CA GLU A 733 27.15 22.39 -16.14
C GLU A 733 26.56 21.01 -15.83
N ASN A 734 27.38 20.11 -15.27
CA ASN A 734 27.04 18.73 -14.97
C ASN A 734 26.93 18.45 -13.46
N LEU A 735 27.37 19.37 -12.60
CA LEU A 735 27.27 19.21 -11.14
C LEU A 735 25.82 19.08 -10.65
N GLN A 736 24.89 19.83 -11.24
CA GLN A 736 23.47 19.71 -10.90
C GLN A 736 22.81 18.44 -11.45
N LYS A 737 23.49 17.74 -12.36
CA LYS A 737 22.96 16.63 -13.16
C LYS A 737 23.35 15.25 -12.62
N ILE A 738 24.47 15.13 -11.91
CA ILE A 738 25.01 13.82 -11.48
C ILE A 738 24.17 13.08 -10.43
N PHE A 739 23.33 13.80 -9.68
CA PHE A 739 22.36 13.22 -8.73
C PHE A 739 20.92 13.27 -9.26
N GLN A 740 20.74 13.77 -10.48
CA GLN A 740 19.47 13.77 -11.18
C GLN A 740 19.41 12.57 -12.10
N ILE A 741 18.27 11.88 -12.07
CA ILE A 741 18.05 10.70 -12.90
C ILE A 741 17.95 11.14 -14.40
N ASP A 742 17.61 12.42 -14.68
CA ASP A 742 17.27 12.97 -16.02
C ASP A 742 18.43 13.15 -17.00
N THR A 743 19.67 13.18 -16.53
CA THR A 743 20.76 13.73 -17.33
C THR A 743 21.92 12.76 -17.48
N LYS A 744 22.09 12.26 -18.72
CA LYS A 744 23.19 11.36 -19.09
C LYS A 744 24.53 12.11 -18.99
N HIS A 745 25.32 11.80 -17.97
CA HIS A 745 26.75 12.06 -18.00
C HIS A 745 27.52 10.75 -17.89
N LYS A 746 28.17 10.35 -19.00
CA LYS A 746 29.03 9.16 -19.06
C LYS A 746 30.46 9.61 -19.27
N THR A 747 31.14 9.92 -18.17
CA THR A 747 32.58 10.16 -18.19
C THR A 747 33.27 8.80 -18.12
N LEU A 748 34.17 8.51 -19.06
CA LEU A 748 35.04 7.33 -18.97
C LEU A 748 36.04 7.55 -17.83
N GLY A 749 36.26 6.53 -17.00
CA GLY A 749 37.32 6.57 -15.98
C GLY A 749 38.71 6.75 -16.60
N THR A 750 39.71 7.05 -15.78
CA THR A 750 41.09 7.35 -16.24
C THR A 750 41.77 6.18 -16.95
N ASN A 751 41.33 4.95 -16.67
CA ASN A 751 41.72 3.73 -17.40
C ASN A 751 40.63 3.23 -18.38
N LYS A 752 39.72 4.10 -18.84
CA LYS A 752 38.54 3.79 -19.68
C LYS A 752 37.50 2.87 -19.00
N GLU A 753 37.50 2.83 -17.68
CA GLU A 753 36.54 2.07 -16.86
C GLU A 753 35.14 2.69 -17.00
N ARG A 754 34.10 1.86 -17.20
CA ARG A 754 32.70 2.31 -17.31
C ARG A 754 31.98 2.11 -15.97
N GLY A 755 31.23 3.12 -15.52
CA GLY A 755 30.32 3.02 -14.38
C GLY A 755 28.90 2.61 -14.78
N THR A 756 28.14 2.03 -13.84
CA THR A 756 26.75 1.57 -14.05
C THR A 756 25.69 2.69 -13.95
N GLY A 757 26.09 3.92 -13.57
CA GLY A 757 25.17 5.06 -13.37
C GLY A 757 24.24 4.96 -12.16
N LEU A 758 24.03 3.76 -11.60
CA LEU A 758 23.13 3.51 -10.47
C LEU A 758 23.73 3.81 -9.09
N GLY A 759 25.07 3.80 -8.98
CA GLY A 759 25.76 3.92 -7.69
C GLY A 759 25.49 5.23 -6.95
N LEU A 760 25.52 6.37 -7.64
CA LEU A 760 25.25 7.69 -7.02
C LEU A 760 23.77 7.89 -6.69
N ILE A 761 22.86 7.27 -7.46
CA ILE A 761 21.42 7.30 -7.19
C ILE A 761 21.11 6.53 -5.91
N LEU A 762 21.66 5.32 -5.75
CA LEU A 762 21.57 4.55 -4.51
C LEU A 762 22.15 5.31 -3.31
N CYS A 763 23.29 5.99 -3.50
CA CYS A 763 23.87 6.83 -2.45
C CYS A 763 22.90 7.93 -1.99
N LYS A 764 22.24 8.61 -2.95
CA LYS A 764 21.24 9.63 -2.64
C LYS A 764 20.05 9.07 -1.87
N GLU A 765 19.43 7.99 -2.36
CA GLU A 765 18.27 7.37 -1.69
C GLU A 765 18.62 6.89 -0.27
N PHE A 766 19.80 6.29 -0.07
CA PHE A 766 20.25 5.87 1.27
C PHE A 766 20.48 7.06 2.19
N VAL A 767 21.11 8.13 1.72
CA VAL A 767 21.37 9.33 2.52
C VAL A 767 20.05 10.04 2.88
N GLU A 768 19.11 10.15 1.94
CA GLU A 768 17.77 10.71 2.18
C GLU A 768 16.97 9.87 3.19
N LYS A 769 17.12 8.54 3.18
CA LYS A 769 16.50 7.65 4.17
C LYS A 769 17.05 7.88 5.59
N HIS A 770 18.29 8.36 5.71
CA HIS A 770 18.87 8.84 6.97
C HIS A 770 18.48 10.29 7.31
N LYS A 771 17.57 10.91 6.54
CA LYS A 771 17.24 12.35 6.61
C LYS A 771 18.48 13.24 6.40
N GLY A 772 19.44 12.75 5.61
CA GLY A 772 20.68 13.45 5.27
C GLY A 772 20.64 14.10 3.90
N GLU A 773 21.73 14.79 3.56
CA GLU A 773 21.94 15.46 2.26
C GLU A 773 23.20 14.89 1.59
N ILE A 774 23.19 14.70 0.28
CA ILE A 774 24.37 14.34 -0.52
C ILE A 774 24.69 15.47 -1.51
N GLY A 775 25.97 15.80 -1.67
CA GLY A 775 26.42 16.84 -2.58
C GLY A 775 27.79 16.57 -3.18
N VAL A 776 28.20 17.48 -4.07
CA VAL A 776 29.50 17.43 -4.75
C VAL A 776 30.07 18.84 -4.88
N ASN A 777 31.38 18.97 -4.70
CA ASN A 777 32.18 20.11 -5.11
C ASN A 777 33.25 19.59 -6.06
N SER A 778 33.35 20.11 -7.27
CA SER A 778 34.39 19.65 -8.19
C SER A 778 34.95 20.79 -9.01
N ILE A 779 36.24 20.69 -9.32
CA ILE A 779 36.97 21.61 -10.17
C ILE A 779 37.56 20.79 -11.32
N PRO A 780 37.25 21.11 -12.59
CA PRO A 780 37.79 20.40 -13.73
C PRO A 780 39.32 20.31 -13.69
N ASN A 781 39.86 19.11 -13.87
CA ASN A 781 41.28 18.74 -13.82
C ASN A 781 41.99 18.89 -12.45
N GLU A 782 41.27 19.26 -11.39
CA GLU A 782 41.81 19.28 -10.01
C GLU A 782 41.16 18.24 -9.11
N GLY A 783 40.02 17.67 -9.53
CA GLY A 783 39.35 16.54 -8.88
C GLY A 783 37.95 16.87 -8.35
N SER A 784 37.36 15.90 -7.63
CA SER A 784 36.02 16.02 -7.07
C SER A 784 36.01 15.73 -5.58
N GLN A 785 35.10 16.36 -4.85
CA GLN A 785 34.79 16.09 -3.47
C GLN A 785 33.30 15.81 -3.34
N PHE A 786 32.97 14.55 -3.15
CA PHE A 786 31.62 14.12 -2.82
C PHE A 786 31.44 14.15 -1.30
N PHE A 787 30.33 14.67 -0.81
CA PHE A 787 30.06 14.73 0.62
C PHE A 787 28.65 14.26 0.94
N ILE A 788 28.50 13.64 2.11
CA ILE A 788 27.21 13.30 2.71
C ILE A 788 27.11 13.97 4.07
N ARG A 789 25.94 14.52 4.39
CA ARG A 789 25.62 15.14 5.68
C ARG A 789 24.55 14.33 6.35
N LEU A 790 24.86 13.77 7.51
CA LEU A 790 23.91 13.01 8.30
C LEU A 790 23.54 13.82 9.55
N PRO A 791 22.25 13.94 9.91
CA PRO A 791 21.85 14.68 11.11
C PRO A 791 22.44 14.05 12.36
N ILE A 792 22.88 14.89 13.31
CA ILE A 792 23.35 14.45 14.63
C ILE A 792 22.26 14.77 15.63
N ASP A 793 21.82 13.77 16.39
CA ASP A 793 20.85 13.99 17.45
C ASP A 793 21.48 14.83 18.58
N ARG A 794 20.79 15.88 19.03
CA ARG A 794 21.33 16.91 19.95
C ARG A 794 21.61 16.41 21.37
N GLU A 795 21.19 15.19 21.69
CA GLU A 795 21.44 14.56 22.98
C GLU A 795 21.84 13.10 22.74
N GLY A 796 22.89 12.63 23.41
CA GLY A 796 23.39 11.25 23.30
C GLY A 796 22.46 10.17 23.87
N TYR A 797 21.14 10.26 23.65
CA TYR A 797 20.11 9.33 24.10
C TYR A 797 19.16 8.95 22.95
N PRO A 798 18.60 7.73 22.96
CA PRO A 798 17.73 7.28 21.89
C PRO A 798 16.41 8.06 21.88
N GLN A 799 16.11 8.75 20.79
CA GLN A 799 14.71 8.85 20.36
C GLN A 799 14.31 7.49 19.79
N THR A 800 13.68 6.68 20.63
CA THR A 800 12.78 5.64 20.14
C THR A 800 11.79 6.27 19.16
N PRO A 801 11.50 5.64 18.00
CA PRO A 801 10.32 6.00 17.24
C PRO A 801 9.12 5.80 18.18
N THR A 802 8.46 6.88 18.55
CA THR A 802 7.21 6.85 19.30
C THR A 802 6.20 6.02 18.50
N GLY A 803 5.98 4.79 18.94
CA GLY A 803 5.07 3.86 18.26
C GLY A 803 5.27 2.38 18.60
N CYS A 804 5.55 2.03 19.85
CA CYS A 804 5.26 0.70 20.39
C CYS A 804 5.21 0.81 21.91
N GLU A 805 3.99 0.96 22.45
CA GLU A 805 3.73 0.70 23.85
C GLU A 805 4.07 -0.77 24.14
N VAL A 806 5.11 -0.96 24.96
CA VAL A 806 5.34 -2.20 25.67
C VAL A 806 4.25 -2.28 26.75
N LEU A 807 3.17 -2.99 26.47
CA LEU A 807 2.34 -3.58 27.52
C LEU A 807 3.06 -4.84 28.01
N GLN A 808 3.23 -4.90 29.33
CA GLN A 808 3.84 -5.98 30.11
C GLN A 808 3.29 -7.38 29.80
#